data_AF-A0A0Z0ACA6-F1
#
_entry.id   AF-A0A0Z0ACA6-F1
#
_cell.length_a   1.000
_cell.length_b   1.000
_cell.length_c   1.000
_cell.angle_alpha   90.00
_cell.angle_beta   90.00
_cell.angle_gamma   90.00
#
_symmetry.space_group_name_H-M   'P 1'
#
loop_
_entity.id
_entity.type
_entity.pdbx_description
1 polymer ?
#
loop_
_entity_poly.entity_id
_entity_poly.type
_entity_poly.pdbx_seq_one_letter_code
_entity_poly.pdbx_strand_id
1 'polypeptide(L)'
;MYIIRYNKLFIYNKFKANALNFNIIKRQISDICETKIIPINKSKEYDKLKIYRNNIYNDIYENQIIQGVKVHNFDPHGYGEIALYITKHYFLLFLKFFLLIPDEQVNLKVLDINKKKKKITFQVLCKNKKSKYEIIPECEHFSKCGGCMYQHINYDFERKLKKKLLISLCIKYKIDILISKKNYLQNDHHFVKENEKTNEDFITISEIKQEYMSNDLDNEQGEENSLNNKSPIGKNYSDSYIYYNSNTRNSNIYENNNNQINKNHGHTKIYDIIHSDCYHYRNKSTFHFSVTDKLSIGFYKRHSYEICDINECYIQDKQIQKIYGDIKNEIIDNFKKNNIYIVNKINNNGYLKSVDIKYSVSNSENQILINFIGCTLTNEAKKNMINIANNLAIKNKSIKGILYNVETNKLKQIKKEITLFGQNYIYHTYNNYTYKLGANTFFQPNQYLNECIIQIVFKLIQNYKISSQTQCVFDLFCGIGFYSLPLSSMFNHVISVDYSIENIKNLEENIKLNNIQNVKPIHINLFNHNDLKQINLHIRRYIVNIIKNKNYTLYNNIKTKIDAQYVSIDSENEFMENLQKSNSPYTSLPNVVYQTLIEWKSKELNKNTANDIGKNFYKNLSNATSQNLKGINPDALSSNEISNGNISSNDFVISIPDLIIINPPRKGCEKLFRRWIRGLCPRFIIYISCNVNSQLRDINHLIRLGYILKEIIPIDTFPRTQHFELIALLEFDYNKKVDNEKKKIMELELHEIKKKKS
;
A
#
# COMPACT_ATOMS: atom_id res chain seq x y z
N MET A 1 -15.29 43.88 -25.39
CA MET A 1 -14.69 43.07 -26.48
C MET A 1 -13.73 41.96 -26.05
N TYR A 2 -12.97 42.10 -24.93
CA TYR A 2 -12.05 41.05 -24.45
C TYR A 2 -12.75 39.76 -23.94
N ILE A 3 -13.90 39.88 -23.28
CA ILE A 3 -14.68 38.74 -22.75
C ILE A 3 -15.32 37.89 -23.87
N ILE A 4 -15.70 38.52 -24.99
CA ILE A 4 -16.30 37.83 -26.15
C ILE A 4 -15.22 37.06 -26.93
N ARG A 5 -13.97 37.55 -26.96
CA ARG A 5 -12.84 36.86 -27.59
C ARG A 5 -12.40 35.63 -26.79
N TYR A 6 -12.41 35.70 -25.46
CA TYR A 6 -12.08 34.57 -24.58
C TYR A 6 -13.13 33.45 -24.67
N ASN A 7 -14.42 33.79 -24.64
CA ASN A 7 -15.50 32.81 -24.80
C ASN A 7 -15.54 32.21 -26.21
N LYS A 8 -15.26 32.98 -27.28
CA LYS A 8 -15.14 32.41 -28.63
C LYS A 8 -13.95 31.46 -28.77
N LEU A 9 -12.80 31.77 -28.16
CA LEU A 9 -11.63 30.87 -28.19
C LEU A 9 -11.87 29.60 -27.38
N PHE A 10 -12.54 29.71 -26.22
CA PHE A 10 -12.89 28.57 -25.36
C PHE A 10 -13.93 27.65 -26.01
N ILE A 11 -14.98 28.24 -26.61
CA ILE A 11 -16.00 27.49 -27.36
C ILE A 11 -15.39 26.86 -28.63
N TYR A 12 -14.53 27.58 -29.36
CA TYR A 12 -13.87 27.06 -30.56
C TYR A 12 -12.90 25.92 -30.22
N ASN A 13 -12.10 26.02 -29.15
CA ASN A 13 -11.25 24.93 -28.69
C ASN A 13 -12.08 23.74 -28.19
N LYS A 14 -13.22 23.97 -27.53
CA LYS A 14 -14.15 22.92 -27.12
C LYS A 14 -14.84 22.24 -28.31
N PHE A 15 -15.17 22.98 -29.37
CA PHE A 15 -15.70 22.43 -30.63
C PHE A 15 -14.63 21.68 -31.43
N LYS A 16 -13.39 22.17 -31.48
CA LYS A 16 -12.26 21.50 -32.14
C LYS A 16 -11.87 20.22 -31.39
N ALA A 17 -11.86 20.25 -30.06
CA ALA A 17 -11.74 19.07 -29.21
C ALA A 17 -12.91 18.11 -29.41
N ASN A 18 -14.16 18.58 -29.48
CA ASN A 18 -15.33 17.74 -29.77
C ASN A 18 -15.31 17.14 -31.18
N ALA A 19 -14.80 17.84 -32.19
CA ALA A 19 -14.71 17.36 -33.57
C ALA A 19 -13.54 16.38 -33.78
N LEU A 20 -12.39 16.62 -33.15
CA LEU A 20 -11.29 15.65 -33.06
C LEU A 20 -11.72 14.43 -32.23
N ASN A 21 -12.45 14.62 -31.13
CA ASN A 21 -13.01 13.54 -30.31
C ASN A 21 -14.12 12.76 -31.02
N PHE A 22 -14.90 13.38 -31.91
CA PHE A 22 -15.85 12.66 -32.77
C PHE A 22 -15.13 11.70 -33.72
N ASN A 23 -13.93 12.07 -34.19
CA ASN A 23 -13.06 11.18 -34.95
C ASN A 23 -12.37 10.11 -34.08
N ILE A 24 -12.15 10.36 -32.79
CA ILE A 24 -11.70 9.35 -31.81
C ILE A 24 -12.80 8.33 -31.53
N ILE A 25 -14.08 8.72 -31.51
CA ILE A 25 -15.21 7.80 -31.36
C ILE A 25 -15.42 6.93 -32.62
N LYS A 26 -15.06 7.44 -33.81
CA LYS A 26 -15.05 6.66 -35.07
C LYS A 26 -13.77 5.84 -35.30
N ARG A 27 -12.68 6.06 -34.57
CA ARG A 27 -11.40 5.36 -34.76
C ARG A 27 -10.98 4.58 -33.51
N GLN A 28 -11.29 3.28 -33.59
CA GLN A 28 -10.72 2.15 -32.86
C GLN A 28 -11.16 1.97 -31.39
N ILE A 29 -12.39 1.45 -31.20
CA ILE A 29 -12.69 0.48 -30.13
C ILE A 29 -12.06 -0.90 -30.50
N SER A 30 -11.23 -0.97 -31.54
CA SER A 30 -10.68 -2.21 -32.09
C SER A 30 -9.50 -2.70 -31.25
N ASP A 31 -9.74 -2.99 -29.98
CA ASP A 31 -8.81 -3.79 -29.19
C ASP A 31 -9.10 -5.25 -29.50
N ILE A 32 -8.11 -5.90 -30.11
CA ILE A 32 -8.16 -7.34 -30.39
C ILE A 32 -7.99 -8.05 -29.05
N CYS A 33 -8.97 -8.86 -28.66
CA CYS A 33 -8.90 -9.68 -27.45
C CYS A 33 -8.77 -11.14 -27.83
N GLU A 34 -7.78 -11.79 -27.23
CA GLU A 34 -7.56 -13.22 -27.36
C GLU A 34 -8.09 -13.92 -26.11
N THR A 35 -8.86 -14.99 -26.30
CA THR A 35 -9.41 -15.77 -25.18
C THR A 35 -9.06 -17.24 -25.30
N LYS A 36 -8.91 -17.89 -24.13
CA LYS A 36 -8.77 -19.34 -24.02
C LYS A 36 -10.14 -19.97 -23.85
N ILE A 37 -10.38 -21.06 -24.55
CA ILE A 37 -11.64 -21.81 -24.47
C ILE A 37 -11.69 -22.56 -23.14
N ILE A 38 -12.74 -22.32 -22.36
CA ILE A 38 -13.02 -23.08 -21.14
C ILE A 38 -14.21 -24.01 -21.40
N PRO A 39 -14.01 -25.34 -21.45
CA PRO A 39 -15.10 -26.30 -21.60
C PRO A 39 -15.87 -26.45 -20.29
N ILE A 40 -17.20 -26.51 -20.37
CA ILE A 40 -18.10 -26.70 -19.22
C ILE A 40 -18.63 -28.14 -19.18
N ASN A 41 -18.70 -28.72 -17.97
CA ASN A 41 -19.33 -30.03 -17.76
C ASN A 41 -20.87 -29.92 -17.65
N LYS A 42 -21.56 -30.83 -18.34
CA LYS A 42 -22.99 -30.76 -18.68
C LYS A 42 -24.01 -30.69 -17.52
N SER A 43 -23.66 -30.98 -16.25
CA SER A 43 -24.70 -31.36 -15.26
C SER A 43 -24.86 -30.51 -13.99
N LYS A 44 -23.96 -29.57 -13.64
CA LYS A 44 -24.11 -28.75 -12.42
C LYS A 44 -23.77 -27.26 -12.53
N GLU A 45 -23.16 -26.84 -13.65
CA GLU A 45 -22.66 -25.46 -13.80
C GLU A 45 -23.67 -24.53 -14.51
N TYR A 46 -24.47 -25.03 -15.46
CA TYR A 46 -25.37 -24.20 -16.27
C TYR A 46 -26.41 -23.41 -15.44
N ASP A 47 -26.98 -24.00 -14.40
CA ASP A 47 -27.96 -23.31 -13.55
C ASP A 47 -27.35 -22.24 -12.62
N LYS A 48 -26.04 -22.34 -12.36
CA LYS A 48 -25.29 -21.31 -11.60
C LYS A 48 -24.94 -20.10 -12.48
N LEU A 49 -25.03 -20.24 -13.80
CA LEU A 49 -24.64 -19.27 -14.82
C LEU A 49 -25.80 -18.32 -15.24
N LYS A 50 -26.78 -18.04 -14.36
CA LYS A 50 -27.94 -17.14 -14.64
C LYS A 50 -27.53 -15.74 -15.15
N ILE A 51 -26.34 -15.29 -14.80
CA ILE A 51 -25.73 -14.01 -15.21
C ILE A 51 -25.55 -13.90 -16.74
N TYR A 52 -25.36 -15.03 -17.42
CA TYR A 52 -24.89 -15.07 -18.81
C TYR A 52 -26.01 -15.20 -19.84
N ARG A 53 -27.27 -15.21 -19.40
CA ARG A 53 -28.46 -15.36 -20.27
C ARG A 53 -28.51 -14.39 -21.44
N ASN A 54 -27.88 -13.22 -21.28
CA ASN A 54 -27.87 -12.18 -22.31
C ASN A 54 -26.88 -12.43 -23.47
N ASN A 55 -25.94 -13.38 -23.33
CA ASN A 55 -24.86 -13.63 -24.29
C ASN A 55 -24.75 -15.12 -24.65
N ILE A 56 -25.88 -15.76 -24.93
CA ILE A 56 -25.95 -17.18 -25.32
C ILE A 56 -26.06 -17.28 -26.84
N TYR A 57 -25.19 -18.09 -27.44
CA TYR A 57 -25.15 -18.31 -28.88
C TYR A 57 -25.04 -19.80 -29.20
N ASN A 58 -25.64 -20.23 -30.31
CA ASN A 58 -25.64 -21.65 -30.68
C ASN A 58 -24.23 -22.14 -31.03
N ASP A 59 -23.57 -21.45 -31.95
CA ASP A 59 -22.25 -21.76 -32.47
C ASP A 59 -21.51 -20.48 -32.87
N ILE A 60 -20.19 -20.56 -33.07
CA ILE A 60 -19.35 -19.46 -33.56
C ILE A 60 -18.42 -19.89 -34.70
N TYR A 61 -18.30 -19.03 -35.72
CA TYR A 61 -17.42 -19.25 -36.88
C TYR A 61 -16.56 -18.03 -37.20
N GLU A 62 -15.45 -18.25 -37.90
CA GLU A 62 -14.52 -17.20 -38.29
C GLU A 62 -15.21 -16.15 -39.20
N ASN A 63 -14.87 -14.88 -39.01
CA ASN A 63 -15.52 -13.71 -39.61
C ASN A 63 -16.99 -13.45 -39.23
N GLN A 64 -17.60 -14.25 -38.36
CA GLN A 64 -18.94 -13.97 -37.85
C GLN A 64 -19.00 -12.66 -37.07
N ILE A 65 -20.10 -11.92 -37.24
CA ILE A 65 -20.44 -10.77 -36.41
C ILE A 65 -21.52 -11.19 -35.41
N ILE A 66 -21.17 -11.13 -34.13
CA ILE A 66 -22.05 -11.40 -33.00
C ILE A 66 -22.60 -10.05 -32.53
N GLN A 67 -23.91 -9.84 -32.67
CA GLN A 67 -24.54 -8.54 -32.41
C GLN A 67 -25.07 -8.40 -30.99
N GLY A 68 -24.99 -7.19 -30.43
CA GLY A 68 -25.69 -6.84 -29.18
C GLY A 68 -25.17 -7.54 -27.92
N VAL A 69 -23.91 -7.99 -27.93
CA VAL A 69 -23.27 -8.65 -26.80
C VAL A 69 -23.17 -7.67 -25.62
N LYS A 70 -23.67 -8.06 -24.45
CA LYS A 70 -23.67 -7.23 -23.25
C LYS A 70 -22.35 -7.37 -22.49
N VAL A 71 -21.80 -6.23 -22.07
CA VAL A 71 -20.71 -6.17 -21.09
C VAL A 71 -21.31 -6.37 -19.70
N HIS A 72 -20.84 -7.38 -18.97
CA HIS A 72 -21.49 -7.79 -17.71
C HIS A 72 -20.75 -7.36 -16.46
N ASN A 73 -19.44 -7.16 -16.54
CA ASN A 73 -18.63 -6.73 -15.40
C ASN A 73 -17.55 -5.73 -15.82
N PHE A 74 -16.99 -5.04 -14.83
CA PHE A 74 -15.84 -4.17 -15.00
C PHE A 74 -14.81 -4.53 -13.96
N ASP A 75 -13.64 -4.95 -14.41
CA ASP A 75 -12.62 -5.38 -13.49
C ASP A 75 -11.87 -4.19 -12.85
N PRO A 76 -11.22 -4.38 -11.70
CA PRO A 76 -10.43 -3.34 -11.06
C PRO A 76 -9.17 -2.92 -11.84
N HIS A 77 -8.91 -3.49 -13.01
CA HIS A 77 -7.82 -3.10 -13.90
C HIS A 77 -8.30 -2.17 -15.03
N GLY A 78 -9.60 -1.88 -15.11
CA GLY A 78 -10.19 -0.99 -16.10
C GLY A 78 -10.66 -1.67 -17.38
N TYR A 79 -10.92 -2.98 -17.34
CA TYR A 79 -11.42 -3.74 -18.47
C TYR A 79 -12.88 -4.13 -18.27
N GLY A 80 -13.69 -3.89 -19.30
CA GLY A 80 -15.00 -4.48 -19.42
C GLY A 80 -14.88 -5.96 -19.73
N GLU A 81 -15.63 -6.77 -18.98
CA GLU A 81 -15.66 -8.21 -19.13
C GLU A 81 -16.95 -8.61 -19.84
N ILE A 82 -16.79 -9.39 -20.91
CA ILE A 82 -17.86 -10.07 -21.61
C ILE A 82 -17.67 -11.56 -21.35
N ALA A 83 -18.76 -12.22 -20.98
CA ALA A 83 -18.81 -13.66 -20.92
C ALA A 83 -19.79 -14.12 -21.99
N LEU A 84 -19.31 -15.02 -22.84
CA LEU A 84 -20.01 -15.53 -24.02
C LEU A 84 -20.16 -17.04 -23.86
N TYR A 85 -21.40 -17.54 -23.92
CA TYR A 85 -21.69 -18.96 -23.80
C TYR A 85 -22.11 -19.55 -25.15
N ILE A 86 -21.40 -20.60 -25.58
CA ILE A 86 -21.64 -21.31 -26.84
C ILE A 86 -22.27 -22.67 -26.54
N THR A 87 -23.53 -22.86 -26.91
CA THR A 87 -24.33 -24.03 -26.48
C THR A 87 -23.91 -25.32 -27.17
N LYS A 88 -23.62 -25.30 -28.47
CA LYS A 88 -23.27 -26.51 -29.25
C LYS A 88 -22.03 -27.22 -28.71
N HIS A 89 -21.09 -26.44 -28.17
CA HIS A 89 -19.81 -26.93 -27.69
C HIS A 89 -19.63 -26.82 -26.17
N TYR A 90 -20.62 -26.29 -25.45
CA TYR A 90 -20.54 -26.02 -24.01
C TYR A 90 -19.31 -25.18 -23.63
N PHE A 91 -18.98 -24.16 -24.44
CA PHE A 91 -17.85 -23.28 -24.17
C PHE A 91 -18.29 -22.02 -23.46
N LEU A 92 -17.58 -21.65 -22.40
CA LEU A 92 -17.67 -20.32 -21.79
C LEU A 92 -16.39 -19.55 -22.07
N LEU A 93 -16.53 -18.41 -22.74
CA LEU A 93 -15.43 -17.55 -23.10
C LEU A 93 -15.50 -16.27 -22.28
N PHE A 94 -14.39 -15.92 -21.63
CA PHE A 94 -14.23 -14.63 -20.97
C PHE A 94 -13.37 -13.73 -21.83
N LEU A 95 -13.93 -12.61 -22.26
CA LEU A 95 -13.30 -11.60 -23.08
C LEU A 95 -13.11 -10.35 -22.23
N LYS A 96 -11.92 -9.75 -22.30
CA LYS A 96 -11.59 -8.50 -21.62
C LYS A 96 -11.26 -7.44 -22.65
N PHE A 97 -11.98 -6.34 -22.64
CA PHE A 97 -11.73 -5.24 -23.55
C PHE A 97 -11.54 -3.96 -22.74
N PHE A 98 -10.49 -3.23 -23.08
CA PHE A 98 -10.29 -1.88 -22.57
C PHE A 98 -11.36 -0.96 -23.19
N LEU A 99 -11.75 0.11 -22.49
CA LEU A 99 -12.81 1.05 -22.88
C LEU A 99 -14.26 0.52 -22.88
N LEU A 100 -14.45 -0.78 -22.62
CA LEU A 100 -15.78 -1.34 -22.41
C LEU A 100 -16.18 -1.23 -20.94
N ILE A 101 -17.45 -0.92 -20.68
CA ILE A 101 -17.98 -0.76 -19.33
C ILE A 101 -19.34 -1.46 -19.18
N PRO A 102 -19.79 -1.77 -17.95
CA PRO A 102 -21.03 -2.52 -17.75
C PRO A 102 -22.24 -1.76 -18.29
N ASP A 103 -23.25 -2.52 -18.70
CA ASP A 103 -24.49 -2.07 -19.36
C ASP A 103 -24.34 -1.68 -20.84
N GLU A 104 -23.13 -1.72 -21.40
CA GLU A 104 -22.92 -1.53 -22.83
C GLU A 104 -23.36 -2.76 -23.64
N GLN A 105 -23.79 -2.49 -24.88
CA GLN A 105 -24.00 -3.52 -25.90
C GLN A 105 -23.05 -3.26 -27.07
N VAL A 106 -22.36 -4.31 -27.50
CA VAL A 106 -21.35 -4.21 -28.57
C VAL A 106 -21.55 -5.28 -29.63
N ASN A 107 -21.11 -4.98 -30.85
CA ASN A 107 -20.95 -5.97 -31.90
C ASN A 107 -19.51 -6.50 -31.87
N LEU A 108 -19.35 -7.82 -31.78
CA LEU A 108 -18.06 -8.50 -31.82
C LEU A 108 -17.86 -9.19 -33.17
N LYS A 109 -16.66 -9.07 -33.75
CA LYS A 109 -16.24 -9.89 -34.89
C LYS A 109 -15.32 -11.01 -34.39
N VAL A 110 -15.60 -12.24 -34.80
CA VAL A 110 -14.67 -13.37 -34.65
C VAL A 110 -13.59 -13.24 -35.71
N LEU A 111 -12.34 -13.02 -35.32
CA LEU A 111 -11.23 -12.83 -36.26
C LEU A 111 -10.54 -14.13 -36.64
N ASP A 112 -10.28 -15.00 -35.66
CA ASP A 112 -9.53 -16.25 -35.85
C ASP A 112 -10.01 -17.28 -34.82
N ILE A 113 -10.11 -18.54 -35.25
CA ILE A 113 -10.40 -19.70 -34.40
C ILE A 113 -9.25 -20.70 -34.52
N ASN A 114 -8.29 -20.61 -33.60
CA ASN A 114 -7.15 -21.51 -33.55
C ASN A 114 -7.46 -22.73 -32.67
N LYS A 115 -7.97 -23.81 -33.30
CA LYS A 115 -8.29 -25.06 -32.63
C LYS A 115 -7.09 -25.71 -31.93
N LYS A 116 -5.89 -25.67 -32.56
CA LYS A 116 -4.66 -26.26 -31.99
C LYS A 116 -4.23 -25.57 -30.70
N LYS A 117 -4.32 -24.24 -30.64
CA LYS A 117 -3.94 -23.43 -29.47
C LYS A 117 -5.10 -23.22 -28.48
N LYS A 118 -6.27 -23.84 -28.72
CA LYS A 118 -7.52 -23.63 -27.96
C LYS A 118 -7.82 -22.15 -27.74
N LYS A 119 -7.68 -21.36 -28.82
CA LYS A 119 -7.66 -19.90 -28.76
C LYS A 119 -8.60 -19.31 -29.80
N ILE A 120 -9.38 -18.31 -29.39
CA ILE A 120 -10.26 -17.56 -30.29
C ILE A 120 -9.95 -16.08 -30.14
N THR A 121 -9.92 -15.38 -31.26
CA THR A 121 -9.60 -13.96 -31.32
C THR A 121 -10.86 -13.18 -31.69
N PHE A 122 -11.16 -12.14 -30.91
CA PHE A 122 -12.31 -11.27 -31.11
C PHE A 122 -11.86 -9.83 -31.30
N GLN A 123 -12.66 -9.06 -32.04
CA GLN A 123 -12.52 -7.62 -32.18
C GLN A 123 -13.86 -6.94 -31.92
N VAL A 124 -13.85 -5.89 -31.11
CA VAL A 124 -15.04 -5.04 -30.97
C VAL A 124 -15.17 -4.16 -32.21
N LEU A 125 -16.31 -4.24 -32.89
CA LEU A 125 -16.60 -3.43 -34.07
C LEU A 125 -17.20 -2.07 -33.69
N CYS A 126 -18.20 -2.06 -32.81
CA CYS A 126 -18.88 -0.84 -32.38
C CYS A 126 -19.66 -1.05 -31.07
N LYS A 127 -19.99 0.07 -30.40
CA LYS A 127 -20.94 0.13 -29.29
C LYS A 127 -22.33 0.47 -29.83
N ASN A 128 -23.27 -0.46 -29.73
CA ASN A 128 -24.68 -0.28 -30.10
C ASN A 128 -25.45 0.47 -29.01
N LYS A 129 -25.09 0.23 -27.75
CA LYS A 129 -25.64 0.92 -26.59
C LYS A 129 -24.51 1.35 -25.66
N LYS A 130 -24.48 2.63 -25.33
CA LYS A 130 -23.54 3.21 -24.35
C LYS A 130 -24.07 3.03 -22.93
N SER A 131 -23.15 2.97 -21.98
CA SER A 131 -23.50 2.93 -20.56
C SER A 131 -23.63 4.33 -19.98
N LYS A 132 -24.49 4.47 -18.97
CA LYS A 132 -24.71 5.75 -18.26
C LYS A 132 -23.48 6.24 -17.49
N TYR A 133 -22.51 5.37 -17.26
CA TYR A 133 -21.27 5.72 -16.58
C TYR A 133 -20.17 6.18 -17.55
N GLU A 134 -20.37 6.02 -18.86
CA GLU A 134 -19.40 6.37 -19.89
C GLU A 134 -19.24 7.89 -19.95
N ILE A 135 -17.99 8.35 -19.99
CA ILE A 135 -17.65 9.74 -20.31
C ILE A 135 -16.59 9.75 -21.40
N ILE A 136 -16.49 10.87 -22.10
CA ILE A 136 -15.40 11.08 -23.06
C ILE A 136 -14.14 11.44 -22.25
N PRO A 137 -13.03 10.69 -22.39
CA PRO A 137 -11.77 11.05 -21.75
C PRO A 137 -11.29 12.43 -22.17
N GLU A 138 -10.82 13.24 -21.21
CA GLU A 138 -10.21 14.54 -21.51
C GLU A 138 -8.87 14.38 -22.24
N CYS A 139 -8.11 13.33 -21.92
CA CYS A 139 -6.83 13.05 -22.53
C CYS A 139 -6.97 12.30 -23.87
N GLU A 140 -6.54 12.92 -24.96
CA GLU A 140 -6.51 12.30 -26.31
C GLU A 140 -5.65 11.03 -26.37
N HIS A 141 -4.67 10.89 -25.46
CA HIS A 141 -3.77 9.75 -25.42
C HIS A 141 -4.30 8.57 -24.59
N PHE A 142 -5.45 8.71 -23.92
CA PHE A 142 -5.95 7.74 -22.93
C PHE A 142 -6.08 6.31 -23.45
N SER A 143 -6.53 6.14 -24.69
CA SER A 143 -6.69 4.82 -25.33
C SER A 143 -5.37 4.05 -25.44
N LYS A 144 -4.23 4.74 -25.57
CA LYS A 144 -2.90 4.13 -25.80
C LYS A 144 -1.97 4.20 -24.60
N CYS A 145 -1.97 5.32 -23.89
CA CYS A 145 -1.06 5.59 -22.78
C CYS A 145 -1.33 4.66 -21.58
N GLY A 146 -0.28 4.04 -21.02
CA GLY A 146 -0.40 3.16 -19.85
C GLY A 146 -0.57 3.89 -18.51
N GLY A 147 -0.61 5.23 -18.50
CA GLY A 147 -0.62 6.02 -17.26
C GLY A 147 -1.96 6.08 -16.53
N CYS A 148 -3.08 5.93 -17.24
CA CYS A 148 -4.44 6.00 -16.67
C CYS A 148 -5.28 4.80 -17.11
N MET A 149 -6.27 4.43 -16.29
CA MET A 149 -7.18 3.30 -16.55
C MET A 149 -8.66 3.70 -16.60
N TYR A 150 -9.06 4.80 -15.97
CA TYR A 150 -10.48 5.10 -15.72
C TYR A 150 -11.00 6.42 -16.31
N GLN A 151 -10.29 7.07 -17.24
CA GLN A 151 -10.78 8.35 -17.78
C GLN A 151 -12.03 8.22 -18.67
N HIS A 152 -12.40 7.01 -19.10
CA HIS A 152 -13.61 6.75 -19.88
C HIS A 152 -14.86 6.51 -19.00
N ILE A 153 -14.72 6.59 -17.67
CA ILE A 153 -15.83 6.49 -16.73
C ILE A 153 -15.93 7.73 -15.85
N ASN A 154 -17.15 8.09 -15.43
CA ASN A 154 -17.32 9.15 -14.45
C ASN A 154 -16.66 8.78 -13.12
N TYR A 155 -16.21 9.81 -12.39
CA TYR A 155 -15.39 9.61 -11.20
C TYR A 155 -16.16 8.97 -10.03
N ASP A 156 -17.48 9.19 -9.96
CA ASP A 156 -18.33 8.52 -8.96
C ASP A 156 -18.37 7.00 -9.17
N PHE A 157 -18.37 6.54 -10.42
CA PHE A 157 -18.29 5.12 -10.73
C PHE A 157 -16.91 4.56 -10.38
N GLU A 158 -15.83 5.28 -10.66
CA GLU A 158 -14.47 4.91 -10.22
C GLU A 158 -14.38 4.70 -8.70
N ARG A 159 -14.91 5.63 -7.90
CA ARG A 159 -14.93 5.52 -6.44
C ARG A 159 -15.72 4.28 -5.98
N LYS A 160 -16.86 4.00 -6.61
CA LYS A 160 -17.66 2.79 -6.35
C LYS A 160 -16.88 1.51 -6.67
N LEU A 161 -16.09 1.49 -7.74
CA LEU A 161 -15.26 0.34 -8.11
C LEU A 161 -14.16 0.07 -7.09
N LYS A 162 -13.45 1.12 -6.64
CA LYS A 162 -12.43 1.01 -5.58
C LYS A 162 -13.03 0.49 -4.28
N LYS A 163 -14.22 0.98 -3.89
CA LYS A 163 -14.96 0.49 -2.73
C LYS A 163 -15.37 -0.98 -2.86
N LYS A 164 -15.91 -1.38 -4.02
CA LYS A 164 -16.25 -2.78 -4.32
C LYS A 164 -15.03 -3.70 -4.24
N LEU A 165 -13.88 -3.26 -4.76
CA LEU A 165 -12.62 -4.00 -4.65
C LEU A 165 -12.24 -4.20 -3.18
N LEU A 166 -12.24 -3.14 -2.37
CA LEU A 166 -11.93 -3.24 -0.94
C LEU A 166 -12.83 -4.26 -0.23
N ILE A 167 -14.15 -4.15 -0.42
CA ILE A 167 -15.14 -5.07 0.14
C ILE A 167 -14.88 -6.51 -0.29
N SER A 168 -14.65 -6.75 -1.58
CA SER A 168 -14.38 -8.10 -2.10
C SER A 168 -13.13 -8.72 -1.46
N LEU A 169 -12.12 -7.90 -1.14
CA LEU A 169 -10.92 -8.36 -0.46
C LEU A 169 -11.18 -8.62 1.02
N CYS A 170 -12.00 -7.81 1.71
CA CYS A 170 -12.42 -8.10 3.08
C CYS A 170 -13.15 -9.45 3.18
N ILE A 171 -14.08 -9.73 2.26
CA ILE A 171 -14.78 -11.03 2.18
C ILE A 171 -13.77 -12.16 1.93
N LYS A 172 -12.88 -12.01 0.96
CA LYS A 172 -11.82 -12.99 0.64
C LYS A 172 -10.97 -13.34 1.86
N TYR A 173 -10.67 -12.36 2.72
CA TYR A 173 -9.87 -12.55 3.93
C TYR A 173 -10.71 -12.80 5.20
N LYS A 174 -12.02 -13.07 5.06
CA LYS A 174 -12.95 -13.36 6.17
C LYS A 174 -12.94 -12.27 7.26
N ILE A 175 -12.94 -11.01 6.85
CA ILE A 175 -13.01 -9.85 7.74
C ILE A 175 -14.48 -9.41 7.82
N ASP A 176 -15.05 -9.47 9.02
CA ASP A 176 -16.39 -8.96 9.28
C ASP A 176 -16.38 -7.43 9.29
N ILE A 177 -17.28 -6.80 8.51
CA ILE A 177 -17.23 -5.36 8.25
C ILE A 177 -18.54 -4.65 8.57
N LEU A 178 -18.41 -3.38 8.97
CA LEU A 178 -19.49 -2.40 9.04
C LEU A 178 -19.10 -1.19 8.19
N ILE A 179 -19.99 -0.73 7.34
CA ILE A 179 -19.68 0.32 6.35
C ILE A 179 -20.38 1.62 6.71
N SER A 180 -19.64 2.72 6.64
CA SER A 180 -20.15 4.09 6.68
C SER A 180 -20.32 4.66 5.26
N LYS A 181 -21.38 5.46 5.07
CA LYS A 181 -21.56 6.29 3.85
C LYS A 181 -20.73 7.58 3.88
N LYS A 182 -20.21 7.96 5.05
CA LYS A 182 -19.33 9.12 5.25
C LYS A 182 -17.87 8.69 5.32
N ASN A 183 -16.99 9.58 4.89
CA ASN A 183 -15.54 9.38 5.02
C ASN A 183 -15.06 9.67 6.45
N TYR A 184 -13.84 9.27 6.79
CA TYR A 184 -13.33 9.33 8.18
C TYR A 184 -13.21 10.76 8.75
N LEU A 185 -12.94 11.76 7.90
CA LEU A 185 -12.74 13.14 8.33
C LEU A 185 -14.06 13.89 8.55
N GLN A 186 -15.19 13.36 8.05
CA GLN A 186 -16.53 13.88 8.34
C GLN A 186 -17.00 13.46 9.75
N ASN A 187 -18.04 14.14 10.26
CA ASN A 187 -18.68 13.82 11.55
C ASN A 187 -19.95 12.95 11.37
N ASP A 188 -20.46 12.40 12.48
CA ASP A 188 -21.71 11.63 12.58
C ASP A 188 -21.78 10.41 11.64
N HIS A 189 -20.87 9.46 11.85
CA HIS A 189 -20.84 8.21 11.11
C HIS A 189 -21.95 7.26 11.54
N HIS A 190 -22.78 6.83 10.58
CA HIS A 190 -23.73 5.73 10.76
C HIS A 190 -23.20 4.48 10.06
N PHE A 191 -23.03 3.41 10.82
CA PHE A 191 -22.48 2.15 10.36
C PHE A 191 -23.59 1.13 10.14
N VAL A 192 -23.59 0.51 8.98
CA VAL A 192 -24.52 -0.58 8.63
C VAL A 192 -23.71 -1.82 8.25
N LYS A 193 -24.25 -3.01 8.56
CA LYS A 193 -23.74 -4.23 7.95
C LYS A 193 -23.94 -4.12 6.44
N GLU A 194 -22.99 -4.63 5.67
CA GLU A 194 -23.27 -4.86 4.28
C GLU A 194 -24.38 -5.91 4.23
N ASN A 195 -25.54 -5.55 3.67
CA ASN A 195 -26.59 -6.54 3.44
C ASN A 195 -25.94 -7.68 2.64
N GLU A 196 -25.99 -8.90 3.18
CA GLU A 196 -25.72 -10.08 2.39
C GLU A 196 -26.50 -9.91 1.09
N LYS A 197 -25.74 -9.78 0.02
CA LYS A 197 -26.26 -9.67 -1.32
C LYS A 197 -27.40 -10.66 -1.50
N THR A 198 -28.56 -10.19 -1.94
CA THR A 198 -29.61 -11.06 -2.45
C THR A 198 -28.99 -11.98 -3.51
N ASN A 199 -29.44 -13.24 -3.61
CA ASN A 199 -29.02 -14.25 -4.60
C ASN A 199 -29.10 -13.80 -6.09
N GLU A 200 -29.41 -12.53 -6.37
CA GLU A 200 -29.34 -11.88 -7.68
C GLU A 200 -27.98 -11.22 -7.96
N ASP A 201 -27.07 -11.15 -6.99
CA ASP A 201 -25.75 -10.59 -7.22
C ASP A 201 -24.77 -11.60 -7.80
N PHE A 202 -24.19 -11.21 -8.91
CA PHE A 202 -23.17 -11.88 -9.70
C PHE A 202 -22.18 -12.73 -8.88
N ILE A 203 -22.11 -14.04 -9.16
CA ILE A 203 -20.93 -14.88 -8.89
C ILE A 203 -19.73 -14.13 -9.47
N THR A 204 -18.73 -13.86 -8.64
CA THR A 204 -17.56 -13.12 -9.11
C THR A 204 -16.66 -14.01 -9.96
N ILE A 205 -16.16 -13.48 -11.08
CA ILE A 205 -15.28 -14.21 -12.02
C ILE A 205 -14.05 -14.80 -11.33
N SER A 206 -13.61 -14.26 -10.20
CA SER A 206 -12.52 -14.81 -9.38
C SER A 206 -12.86 -16.17 -8.76
N GLU A 207 -14.11 -16.41 -8.39
CA GLU A 207 -14.58 -17.68 -7.83
C GLU A 207 -14.60 -18.75 -8.93
N ILE A 208 -15.04 -18.37 -10.13
CA ILE A 208 -14.93 -19.20 -11.34
C ILE A 208 -13.45 -19.43 -11.66
N LYS A 209 -12.59 -18.41 -11.76
CA LYS A 209 -11.16 -18.62 -12.10
C LYS A 209 -10.39 -19.48 -11.09
N GLN A 210 -10.68 -19.38 -9.79
CA GLN A 210 -10.00 -20.20 -8.78
C GLN A 210 -10.36 -21.67 -8.91
N GLU A 211 -11.62 -22.01 -9.21
CA GLU A 211 -12.06 -23.39 -9.48
C GLU A 211 -11.40 -23.99 -10.74
N TYR A 212 -11.09 -23.17 -11.74
CA TYR A 212 -10.52 -23.62 -13.03
C TYR A 212 -8.97 -23.56 -13.08
N MET A 213 -8.33 -22.90 -12.12
CA MET A 213 -6.86 -22.86 -12.01
C MET A 213 -6.29 -23.81 -10.95
N SER A 214 -7.13 -24.45 -10.14
CA SER A 214 -6.70 -25.45 -9.15
C SER A 214 -6.51 -26.87 -9.70
N ASN A 215 -6.70 -27.09 -11.01
CA ASN A 215 -6.53 -28.40 -11.66
C ASN A 215 -5.40 -28.43 -12.71
N ASP A 216 -4.28 -27.76 -12.44
CA ASP A 216 -3.03 -27.97 -13.21
C ASP A 216 -1.83 -27.62 -12.33
N LEU A 217 -1.51 -28.47 -11.36
CA LEU A 217 -0.15 -28.73 -10.87
C LEU A 217 -0.09 -30.19 -10.40
N ASP A 218 1.02 -30.84 -10.76
CA ASP A 218 1.48 -32.19 -10.40
C ASP A 218 0.97 -33.34 -11.30
N ASN A 219 1.76 -33.65 -12.33
CA ASN A 219 2.04 -35.03 -12.75
C ASN A 219 3.30 -35.10 -13.63
N GLU A 220 4.45 -35.12 -12.96
CA GLU A 220 5.68 -35.85 -13.31
C GLU A 220 6.15 -36.38 -11.93
N GLN A 221 6.41 -37.66 -11.65
CA GLN A 221 7.00 -38.74 -12.42
C GLN A 221 6.63 -40.10 -11.80
N GLY A 222 6.63 -41.16 -12.64
CA GLY A 222 7.09 -42.52 -12.30
C GLY A 222 6.20 -43.39 -11.40
N GLU A 223 5.85 -44.58 -11.88
CA GLU A 223 6.48 -45.82 -11.40
C GLU A 223 5.97 -47.06 -12.15
N GLU A 224 6.92 -47.91 -12.53
CA GLU A 224 6.69 -49.27 -13.05
C GLU A 224 6.26 -50.22 -11.91
N ASN A 225 5.23 -51.02 -12.19
CA ASN A 225 5.01 -52.42 -11.80
C ASN A 225 5.54 -52.94 -10.44
N SER A 226 4.64 -53.39 -9.55
CA SER A 226 4.17 -54.81 -9.50
C SER A 226 3.46 -55.21 -8.18
N LEU A 227 2.26 -55.77 -8.34
CA LEU A 227 1.64 -56.93 -7.66
C LEU A 227 1.97 -57.27 -6.19
N ASN A 228 0.98 -57.20 -5.29
CA ASN A 228 0.18 -58.38 -4.84
C ASN A 228 -0.64 -58.13 -3.55
N ASN A 229 -1.94 -58.47 -3.64
CA ASN A 229 -2.86 -59.07 -2.66
C ASN A 229 -2.57 -58.97 -1.14
N LYS A 230 -3.50 -58.36 -0.39
CA LYS A 230 -4.39 -59.00 0.60
C LYS A 230 -5.18 -57.96 1.41
N SER A 231 -6.51 -58.08 1.41
CA SER A 231 -7.44 -57.54 2.42
C SER A 231 -7.45 -58.44 3.68
N PRO A 232 -8.20 -58.16 4.80
CA PRO A 232 -9.07 -57.02 5.14
C PRO A 232 -8.94 -56.51 6.61
N ILE A 233 -9.84 -55.57 7.00
CA ILE A 233 -10.25 -55.16 8.38
C ILE A 233 -9.31 -54.12 9.03
N GLY A 234 -9.74 -52.94 9.51
CA GLY A 234 -11.04 -52.28 9.64
C GLY A 234 -10.88 -51.04 10.53
N LYS A 235 -11.85 -50.10 10.44
CA LYS A 235 -12.32 -49.12 11.46
C LYS A 235 -12.63 -47.74 10.86
N ASN A 236 -13.94 -47.48 10.81
CA ASN A 236 -14.65 -46.32 11.35
C ASN A 236 -14.11 -44.91 11.08
N TYR A 237 -14.83 -44.18 10.21
CA TYR A 237 -15.05 -42.75 10.37
C TYR A 237 -16.56 -42.48 10.43
N SER A 238 -17.05 -42.25 11.65
CA SER A 238 -18.04 -41.22 11.95
C SER A 238 -17.29 -39.86 11.92
N ASP A 239 -17.85 -38.69 11.60
CA ASP A 239 -19.14 -38.14 11.98
C ASP A 239 -19.68 -37.19 10.91
N SER A 240 -20.97 -37.36 10.63
CA SER A 240 -21.90 -36.36 10.10
C SER A 240 -22.17 -35.25 11.11
N TYR A 241 -22.65 -34.08 10.65
CA TYR A 241 -23.66 -33.15 11.22
C TYR A 241 -23.36 -31.75 10.65
N ILE A 242 -24.03 -31.28 9.60
CA ILE A 242 -25.37 -30.66 9.57
C ILE A 242 -25.57 -29.66 10.72
N TYR A 243 -25.57 -28.36 10.39
CA TYR A 243 -26.36 -27.37 11.11
C TYR A 243 -27.29 -26.64 10.13
N TYR A 244 -28.57 -26.96 10.24
CA TYR A 244 -29.68 -26.11 9.83
C TYR A 244 -29.69 -24.85 10.69
N ASN A 245 -30.00 -23.70 10.10
CA ASN A 245 -30.76 -22.69 10.83
C ASN A 245 -31.76 -22.02 9.90
N SER A 246 -32.97 -22.57 9.94
CA SER A 246 -34.21 -21.92 9.54
C SER A 246 -34.70 -21.04 10.70
N ASN A 247 -34.82 -19.73 10.49
CA ASN A 247 -36.10 -19.04 10.75
C ASN A 247 -36.06 -17.57 10.33
N THR A 248 -37.21 -17.19 9.79
CA THR A 248 -37.56 -15.96 9.13
C THR A 248 -38.10 -14.91 10.11
N ARG A 249 -38.05 -13.64 9.66
CA ARG A 249 -38.92 -12.50 10.01
C ARG A 249 -38.93 -12.03 11.48
N ASN A 250 -38.37 -10.84 11.69
CA ASN A 250 -39.23 -9.69 12.00
C ASN A 250 -38.51 -8.38 11.66
N SER A 251 -39.12 -7.63 10.75
CA SER A 251 -39.04 -6.19 10.64
C SER A 251 -39.39 -5.57 11.99
N ASN A 252 -38.54 -4.71 12.53
CA ASN A 252 -38.99 -3.61 13.38
C ASN A 252 -38.02 -2.43 13.30
N ILE A 253 -38.64 -1.30 12.96
CA ILE A 253 -38.15 0.07 12.99
C ILE A 253 -37.74 0.40 14.43
N TYR A 254 -36.56 0.98 14.63
CA TYR A 254 -36.27 1.79 15.82
C TYR A 254 -35.46 3.02 15.43
N GLU A 255 -36.15 4.15 15.42
CA GLU A 255 -35.57 5.47 15.65
C GLU A 255 -35.14 5.62 17.12
N ASN A 256 -34.08 6.42 17.31
CA ASN A 256 -33.65 7.11 18.53
C ASN A 256 -33.66 6.35 19.87
N ASN A 257 -32.46 6.01 20.38
CA ASN A 257 -32.01 6.48 21.70
C ASN A 257 -30.52 6.20 21.96
N ASN A 258 -29.87 7.20 22.57
CA ASN A 258 -28.44 7.37 22.86
C ASN A 258 -27.80 6.35 23.84
N ASN A 259 -28.12 5.05 23.81
CA ASN A 259 -27.57 4.08 24.77
C ASN A 259 -27.33 2.66 24.20
N GLN A 260 -26.57 2.55 23.11
CA GLN A 260 -26.01 1.26 22.63
C GLN A 260 -24.56 1.40 22.15
N ILE A 261 -23.63 1.61 23.08
CA ILE A 261 -22.17 1.59 22.78
C ILE A 261 -21.55 0.20 23.06
N ASN A 262 -22.23 -0.74 23.72
CA ASN A 262 -21.57 -1.90 24.33
C ASN A 262 -21.83 -3.30 23.73
N LYS A 263 -22.05 -3.44 22.40
CA LYS A 263 -22.13 -4.78 21.74
C LYS A 263 -21.46 -4.90 20.35
N ASN A 264 -20.43 -4.10 20.03
CA ASN A 264 -19.76 -4.09 18.70
C ASN A 264 -18.36 -4.75 18.67
N HIS A 265 -18.06 -5.71 19.56
CA HIS A 265 -16.67 -6.17 19.78
C HIS A 265 -16.02 -7.03 18.68
N GLY A 266 -16.65 -7.24 17.51
CA GLY A 266 -16.10 -8.12 16.46
C GLY A 266 -15.98 -7.55 15.04
N HIS A 267 -16.59 -6.40 14.72
CA HIS A 267 -16.63 -5.91 13.34
C HIS A 267 -15.60 -4.80 13.07
N THR A 268 -15.00 -4.84 11.88
CA THR A 268 -14.12 -3.79 11.36
C THR A 268 -14.94 -2.66 10.76
N LYS A 269 -14.66 -1.41 11.15
CA LYS A 269 -15.31 -0.22 10.55
C LYS A 269 -14.63 0.17 9.23
N ILE A 270 -15.41 0.29 8.17
CA ILE A 270 -14.96 0.79 6.86
C ILE A 270 -15.63 2.13 6.57
N TYR A 271 -14.84 3.13 6.20
CA TYR A 271 -15.31 4.46 5.83
C TYR A 271 -15.44 4.63 4.32
N ASP A 272 -16.18 5.64 3.88
CA ASP A 272 -16.21 6.01 2.46
C ASP A 272 -14.87 6.62 2.01
N ILE A 273 -14.56 6.51 0.72
CA ILE A 273 -13.26 6.91 0.18
C ILE A 273 -13.07 8.43 0.26
N ILE A 274 -11.96 8.86 0.88
CA ILE A 274 -11.52 10.24 0.88
C ILE A 274 -10.90 10.54 -0.49
N HIS A 275 -11.23 11.66 -1.11
CA HIS A 275 -10.70 12.01 -2.43
C HIS A 275 -10.54 13.52 -2.58
N SER A 276 -9.72 13.92 -3.54
CA SER A 276 -9.57 15.30 -4.03
C SER A 276 -10.03 15.38 -5.50
N ASP A 277 -9.70 16.47 -6.18
CA ASP A 277 -9.85 16.57 -7.64
C ASP A 277 -9.10 15.43 -8.34
N CYS A 278 -9.72 14.88 -9.39
CA CYS A 278 -9.18 13.76 -10.15
C CYS A 278 -8.09 14.14 -11.17
N TYR A 279 -7.85 15.45 -11.36
CA TYR A 279 -6.84 15.99 -12.26
C TYR A 279 -5.86 16.92 -11.54
N HIS A 280 -4.73 17.18 -12.18
CA HIS A 280 -3.68 18.10 -11.72
C HIS A 280 -3.08 17.83 -10.32
N TYR A 281 -3.23 16.62 -9.79
CA TYR A 281 -2.78 16.27 -8.45
C TYR A 281 -1.30 15.83 -8.38
N ARG A 282 -0.75 15.34 -9.50
CA ARG A 282 0.54 14.63 -9.50
C ARG A 282 1.70 15.60 -9.63
N ASN A 283 2.46 15.77 -8.54
CA ASN A 283 3.61 16.67 -8.43
C ASN A 283 4.98 16.02 -8.78
N LYS A 284 4.98 14.79 -9.29
CA LYS A 284 6.18 14.11 -9.83
C LYS A 284 5.83 13.28 -11.06
N SER A 285 6.59 13.45 -12.13
CA SER A 285 6.42 12.67 -13.36
C SER A 285 7.74 12.27 -14.01
N THR A 286 7.75 11.09 -14.61
CA THR A 286 8.86 10.54 -15.38
C THR A 286 8.42 10.39 -16.82
N PHE A 287 9.12 11.04 -17.74
CA PHE A 287 8.90 10.94 -19.18
C PHE A 287 10.07 10.21 -19.82
N HIS A 288 9.78 9.31 -20.74
CA HIS A 288 10.76 8.50 -21.43
C HIS A 288 10.97 8.99 -22.85
N PHE A 289 12.22 8.89 -23.29
CA PHE A 289 12.64 9.18 -24.65
C PHE A 289 12.87 7.87 -25.40
N SER A 290 12.50 7.82 -26.67
CA SER A 290 12.81 6.70 -27.54
C SER A 290 12.92 7.17 -28.98
N VAL A 291 13.85 6.58 -29.73
CA VAL A 291 13.97 6.75 -31.19
C VAL A 291 13.77 5.40 -31.84
N THR A 292 12.78 5.33 -32.73
CA THR A 292 12.49 4.18 -33.60
C THR A 292 12.57 4.64 -35.05
N ASP A 293 11.43 4.87 -35.69
CA ASP A 293 11.23 5.64 -36.92
C ASP A 293 11.30 7.16 -36.70
N LYS A 294 10.77 7.63 -35.56
CA LYS A 294 10.80 9.03 -35.12
C LYS A 294 11.12 9.14 -33.63
N LEU A 295 11.51 10.33 -33.20
CA LEU A 295 11.63 10.65 -31.77
C LEU A 295 10.23 10.69 -31.14
N SER A 296 10.03 9.89 -30.08
CA SER A 296 8.83 9.87 -29.25
C SER A 296 9.16 10.21 -27.80
N ILE A 297 8.38 11.10 -27.19
CA ILE A 297 8.61 11.56 -25.83
C ILE A 297 7.31 11.42 -25.04
N GLY A 298 7.32 10.64 -23.96
CA GLY A 298 6.11 10.46 -23.16
C GLY A 298 6.14 9.25 -22.24
N PHE A 299 4.98 8.61 -22.10
CA PHE A 299 4.83 7.42 -21.25
C PHE A 299 4.88 6.14 -22.07
N TYR A 300 5.11 5.01 -21.41
CA TYR A 300 4.91 3.71 -22.05
C TYR A 300 3.46 3.52 -22.49
N LYS A 301 3.27 2.95 -23.69
CA LYS A 301 1.98 2.42 -24.11
C LYS A 301 1.56 1.28 -23.19
N ARG A 302 0.26 1.09 -23.04
CA ARG A 302 -0.29 0.02 -22.19
C ARG A 302 0.26 -1.34 -22.64
N HIS A 303 0.78 -2.12 -21.68
CA HIS A 303 1.38 -3.45 -21.91
C HIS A 303 2.53 -3.49 -22.93
N SER A 304 3.23 -2.38 -23.14
CA SER A 304 4.32 -2.29 -24.10
C SER A 304 5.47 -1.42 -23.58
N TYR A 305 6.67 -1.66 -24.12
CA TYR A 305 7.82 -0.79 -23.90
C TYR A 305 7.94 0.33 -24.96
N GLU A 306 7.00 0.41 -25.89
CA GLU A 306 6.90 1.52 -26.84
C GLU A 306 6.44 2.79 -26.14
N ILE A 307 6.92 3.94 -26.61
CA ILE A 307 6.53 5.24 -26.08
C ILE A 307 5.25 5.73 -26.79
N CYS A 308 4.26 6.09 -25.99
CA CYS A 308 3.16 6.95 -26.40
C CYS A 308 3.70 8.38 -26.34
N ASP A 309 3.90 8.98 -27.51
CA ASP A 309 4.26 10.39 -27.62
C ASP A 309 3.08 11.24 -27.13
N ILE A 310 3.29 12.02 -26.07
CA ILE A 310 2.23 12.80 -25.40
C ILE A 310 2.54 14.28 -25.45
N ASN A 311 1.54 15.13 -25.60
CA ASN A 311 1.73 16.58 -25.53
C ASN A 311 1.36 17.12 -24.15
N GLU A 312 0.26 16.60 -23.59
CA GLU A 312 -0.28 17.04 -22.30
C GLU A 312 -0.73 15.82 -21.49
N CYS A 313 -0.74 15.97 -20.16
CA CYS A 313 -1.16 14.91 -19.24
C CYS A 313 -1.98 15.50 -18.08
N TYR A 314 -3.29 15.31 -18.14
CA TYR A 314 -4.27 15.95 -17.26
C TYR A 314 -4.12 15.60 -15.78
N ILE A 315 -3.54 14.45 -15.41
CA ILE A 315 -3.31 14.11 -14.00
C ILE A 315 -2.10 14.84 -13.39
N GLN A 316 -1.23 15.43 -14.22
CA GLN A 316 -0.03 16.13 -13.76
C GLN A 316 -0.35 17.56 -13.34
N ASP A 317 0.38 18.03 -12.33
CA ASP A 317 0.37 19.43 -11.95
C ASP A 317 0.64 20.33 -13.17
N LYS A 318 -0.07 21.47 -13.24
CA LYS A 318 0.01 22.41 -14.36
C LYS A 318 1.43 22.96 -14.56
N GLN A 319 2.20 23.15 -13.49
CA GLN A 319 3.59 23.60 -13.58
C GLN A 319 4.49 22.52 -14.23
N ILE A 320 4.24 21.24 -13.92
CA ILE A 320 4.94 20.13 -14.56
C ILE A 320 4.59 20.07 -16.04
N GLN A 321 3.31 20.23 -16.41
CA GLN A 321 2.90 20.20 -17.82
C GLN A 321 3.58 21.31 -18.63
N LYS A 322 3.64 22.52 -18.08
CA LYS A 322 4.34 23.65 -18.71
C LYS A 322 5.82 23.32 -18.96
N ILE A 323 6.52 22.86 -17.92
CA ILE A 323 7.95 22.53 -18.03
C ILE A 323 8.19 21.32 -18.93
N TYR A 324 7.29 20.34 -18.94
CA TYR A 324 7.36 19.24 -19.87
C TYR A 324 7.32 19.71 -21.32
N GLY A 325 6.44 20.66 -21.66
CA GLY A 325 6.40 21.28 -22.99
C GLY A 325 7.73 21.95 -23.36
N ASP A 326 8.31 22.72 -22.44
CA ASP A 326 9.60 23.37 -22.63
C ASP A 326 10.73 22.36 -22.86
N ILE A 327 10.80 21.30 -22.03
CA ILE A 327 11.77 20.21 -22.18
C ILE A 327 11.57 19.50 -23.51
N LYS A 328 10.33 19.15 -23.88
CA LYS A 328 10.02 18.44 -25.12
C LYS A 328 10.54 19.24 -26.32
N ASN A 329 10.32 20.54 -26.36
CA ASN A 329 10.80 21.43 -27.42
C ASN A 329 12.34 21.51 -27.47
N GLU A 330 13.00 21.71 -26.32
CA GLU A 330 14.47 21.74 -26.27
C GLU A 330 15.09 20.42 -26.74
N ILE A 331 14.54 19.28 -26.33
CA ILE A 331 15.02 17.96 -26.76
C ILE A 331 14.80 17.77 -28.26
N ILE A 332 13.64 18.13 -28.82
CA ILE A 332 13.38 18.01 -30.26
C ILE A 332 14.34 18.87 -31.08
N ASP A 333 14.57 20.12 -30.67
CA ASP A 333 15.44 21.04 -31.39
C ASP A 333 16.91 20.59 -31.36
N ASN A 334 17.39 20.16 -30.19
CA ASN A 334 18.75 19.66 -30.03
C ASN A 334 18.95 18.29 -30.70
N PHE A 335 17.91 17.47 -30.81
CA PHE A 335 17.96 16.20 -31.55
C PHE A 335 18.17 16.44 -33.04
N LYS A 336 17.54 17.49 -33.61
CA LYS A 336 17.70 17.86 -35.02
C LYS A 336 19.02 18.57 -35.32
N LYS A 337 19.50 19.42 -34.42
CA LYS A 337 20.62 20.35 -34.69
C LYS A 337 21.97 19.92 -34.10
N ASN A 338 21.95 19.32 -32.91
CA ASN A 338 23.14 19.17 -32.06
C ASN A 338 23.46 17.70 -31.73
N ASN A 339 22.88 16.75 -32.48
CA ASN A 339 23.08 15.31 -32.34
C ASN A 339 23.02 14.81 -30.88
N ILE A 340 21.98 15.21 -30.12
CA ILE A 340 21.77 14.54 -28.83
C ILE A 340 21.42 13.07 -29.09
N TYR A 341 22.14 12.17 -28.43
CA TYR A 341 21.93 10.74 -28.64
C TYR A 341 20.98 10.21 -27.58
N ILE A 342 19.74 9.94 -28.02
CA ILE A 342 18.73 9.28 -27.22
C ILE A 342 18.93 7.77 -27.30
N VAL A 343 18.80 7.08 -26.17
CA VAL A 343 18.99 5.63 -26.08
C VAL A 343 18.03 4.94 -27.05
N ASN A 344 18.60 4.30 -28.07
CA ASN A 344 17.89 3.44 -28.99
C ASN A 344 17.89 2.01 -28.41
N LYS A 345 16.69 1.44 -28.24
CA LYS A 345 16.52 0.13 -27.60
C LYS A 345 17.02 -1.05 -28.44
N ILE A 346 17.18 -0.87 -29.75
CA ILE A 346 17.59 -1.95 -30.66
C ILE A 346 19.09 -2.20 -30.53
N ASN A 347 19.89 -1.14 -30.54
CA ASN A 347 21.36 -1.23 -30.48
C ASN A 347 21.95 -0.78 -29.14
N ASN A 348 21.11 -0.37 -28.17
CA ASN A 348 21.52 0.18 -26.88
C ASN A 348 22.50 1.36 -26.95
N ASN A 349 22.47 2.12 -28.04
CA ASN A 349 23.32 3.30 -28.23
C ASN A 349 22.60 4.59 -27.84
N GLY A 350 23.32 5.52 -27.24
CA GLY A 350 22.84 6.82 -26.81
C GLY A 350 23.05 7.06 -25.33
N TYR A 351 23.00 8.32 -24.91
CA TYR A 351 23.20 8.69 -23.52
C TYR A 351 21.90 9.09 -22.83
N LEU A 352 20.90 9.65 -23.52
CA LEU A 352 19.69 10.17 -22.85
C LEU A 352 18.51 9.18 -22.89
N LYS A 353 17.90 8.85 -21.73
CA LYS A 353 16.86 7.81 -21.61
C LYS A 353 15.51 8.35 -21.12
N SER A 354 15.52 9.18 -20.09
CA SER A 354 14.29 9.76 -19.52
C SER A 354 14.56 11.06 -18.80
N VAL A 355 13.50 11.74 -18.41
CA VAL A 355 13.54 12.92 -17.55
C VAL A 355 12.49 12.80 -16.45
N ASP A 356 12.92 13.01 -15.22
CA ASP A 356 12.09 13.15 -14.05
C ASP A 356 11.87 14.64 -13.76
N ILE A 357 10.64 15.03 -13.50
CA ILE A 357 10.28 16.39 -13.09
C ILE A 357 9.58 16.28 -11.74
N LYS A 358 10.07 17.03 -10.76
CA LYS A 358 9.42 17.24 -9.46
C LYS A 358 9.03 18.70 -9.32
N TYR A 359 7.83 18.91 -8.81
CA TYR A 359 7.32 20.22 -8.44
C TYR A 359 6.95 20.20 -6.96
N SER A 360 7.24 21.30 -6.28
CA SER A 360 6.91 21.49 -4.88
C SER A 360 6.73 22.98 -4.59
N VAL A 361 6.03 23.26 -3.49
CA VAL A 361 5.93 24.61 -2.91
C VAL A 361 6.58 24.60 -1.53
N SER A 362 7.38 25.62 -1.25
CA SER A 362 8.02 25.82 0.05
C SER A 362 8.06 27.32 0.33
N ASN A 363 7.59 27.74 1.51
CA ASN A 363 7.50 29.16 1.89
C ASN A 363 6.84 30.04 0.81
N SER A 364 5.74 29.55 0.23
CA SER A 364 5.01 30.20 -0.88
C SER A 364 5.78 30.35 -2.19
N GLU A 365 6.97 29.75 -2.31
CA GLU A 365 7.77 29.73 -3.52
C GLU A 365 7.60 28.41 -4.29
N ASN A 366 7.33 28.52 -5.59
CA ASN A 366 7.30 27.40 -6.52
C ASN A 366 8.73 26.92 -6.82
N GLN A 367 8.99 25.64 -6.63
CA GLN A 367 10.28 25.01 -6.87
C GLN A 367 10.15 23.80 -7.79
N ILE A 368 11.05 23.72 -8.77
CA ILE A 368 11.10 22.64 -9.75
C ILE A 368 12.51 22.04 -9.76
N LEU A 369 12.56 20.71 -9.71
CA LEU A 369 13.77 19.93 -9.89
C LEU A 369 13.61 19.05 -11.13
N ILE A 370 14.52 19.20 -12.08
CA ILE A 370 14.57 18.39 -13.30
C ILE A 370 15.74 17.43 -13.18
N ASN A 371 15.52 16.16 -13.45
CA ASN A 371 16.53 15.12 -13.41
C ASN A 371 16.51 14.32 -14.71
N PHE A 372 17.45 14.61 -15.60
CA PHE A 372 17.71 13.78 -16.77
C PHE A 372 18.37 12.47 -16.33
N ILE A 373 17.96 11.38 -16.96
CA ILE A 373 18.44 10.04 -16.65
C ILE A 373 19.00 9.44 -17.93
N GLY A 374 20.15 8.80 -17.81
CA GLY A 374 20.84 8.30 -18.98
C GLY A 374 22.02 7.38 -18.68
N CYS A 375 22.78 7.07 -19.72
CA CYS A 375 24.02 6.29 -19.64
C CYS A 375 25.23 7.23 -19.52
N THR A 376 26.44 6.70 -19.74
CA THR A 376 27.71 7.43 -19.67
C THR A 376 27.66 8.74 -20.44
N LEU A 377 28.11 9.82 -19.80
CA LEU A 377 28.12 11.17 -20.37
C LEU A 377 29.55 11.52 -20.81
N THR A 378 29.80 11.58 -22.11
CA THR A 378 31.07 12.10 -22.66
C THR A 378 31.16 13.61 -22.43
N ASN A 379 32.36 14.19 -22.58
CA ASN A 379 32.55 15.64 -22.41
C ASN A 379 31.68 16.47 -23.37
N GLU A 380 31.53 16.02 -24.61
CA GLU A 380 30.67 16.65 -25.61
C GLU A 380 29.18 16.55 -25.23
N ALA A 381 28.71 15.35 -24.87
CA ALA A 381 27.35 15.15 -24.40
C ALA A 381 27.03 16.02 -23.17
N LYS A 382 27.99 16.16 -22.24
CA LYS A 382 27.86 17.03 -21.08
C LYS A 382 27.68 18.49 -21.47
N LYS A 383 28.45 18.99 -22.44
CA LYS A 383 28.34 20.37 -22.94
C LYS A 383 26.94 20.62 -23.53
N ASN A 384 26.43 19.69 -24.32
CA ASN A 384 25.08 19.78 -24.90
C ASN A 384 23.99 19.78 -23.82
N MET A 385 24.09 18.91 -22.81
CA MET A 385 23.14 18.88 -21.70
C MET A 385 23.19 20.13 -20.82
N ILE A 386 24.36 20.75 -20.62
CA ILE A 386 24.50 22.03 -19.91
C ILE A 386 23.80 23.15 -20.69
N ASN A 387 23.94 23.20 -22.02
CA ASN A 387 23.27 24.19 -22.84
C ASN A 387 21.74 24.07 -22.73
N ILE A 388 21.21 22.85 -22.83
CA ILE A 388 19.78 22.57 -22.62
C ILE A 388 19.34 23.02 -21.22
N ALA A 389 20.12 22.71 -20.18
CA ALA A 389 19.81 23.09 -18.81
C ALA A 389 19.73 24.62 -18.65
N ASN A 390 20.70 25.36 -19.18
CA ASN A 390 20.73 26.82 -19.13
C ASN A 390 19.52 27.45 -19.85
N ASN A 391 19.17 26.95 -21.05
CA ASN A 391 18.01 27.43 -21.79
C ASN A 391 16.70 27.23 -21.01
N LEU A 392 16.53 26.06 -20.38
CA LEU A 392 15.35 25.77 -19.56
C LEU A 392 15.29 26.68 -18.33
N ALA A 393 16.42 26.86 -17.64
CA ALA A 393 16.50 27.70 -16.45
C ALA A 393 16.20 29.19 -16.75
N ILE A 394 16.63 29.71 -17.91
CA ILE A 394 16.30 31.07 -18.35
C ILE A 394 14.80 31.23 -18.57
N LYS A 395 14.13 30.22 -19.14
CA LYS A 395 12.69 30.24 -19.43
C LYS A 395 11.81 30.16 -18.17
N ASN A 396 12.27 29.50 -17.12
CA ASN A 396 11.49 29.35 -15.89
C ASN A 396 12.33 29.48 -14.60
N LYS A 397 12.16 30.61 -13.92
CA LYS A 397 12.82 30.95 -12.64
C LYS A 397 12.46 30.01 -11.48
N SER A 398 11.37 29.24 -11.57
CA SER A 398 11.02 28.24 -10.56
C SER A 398 11.92 27.00 -10.63
N ILE A 399 12.69 26.80 -11.69
CA ILE A 399 13.68 25.73 -11.77
C ILE A 399 14.84 26.06 -10.83
N LYS A 400 14.95 25.30 -9.74
CA LYS A 400 16.05 25.43 -8.78
C LYS A 400 17.24 24.55 -9.14
N GLY A 401 16.99 23.46 -9.84
CA GLY A 401 18.00 22.46 -10.15
C GLY A 401 17.73 21.68 -11.42
N ILE A 402 18.79 21.42 -12.17
CA ILE A 402 18.78 20.49 -13.30
C ILE A 402 19.95 19.53 -13.15
N LEU A 403 19.65 18.25 -13.13
CA LEU A 403 20.57 17.17 -12.83
C LEU A 403 20.63 16.17 -13.98
N TYR A 404 21.73 15.42 -14.01
CA TYR A 404 21.89 14.24 -14.85
C TYR A 404 22.36 13.06 -14.01
N ASN A 405 21.52 12.02 -13.91
CA ASN A 405 21.83 10.78 -13.21
C ASN A 405 22.21 9.67 -14.21
N VAL A 406 23.42 9.12 -14.03
CA VAL A 406 23.94 8.01 -14.83
C VAL A 406 23.46 6.69 -14.24
N GLU A 407 22.59 5.98 -14.95
CA GLU A 407 22.12 4.63 -14.61
C GLU A 407 22.95 3.53 -15.29
N THR A 408 23.06 2.37 -14.63
CA THR A 408 23.61 1.14 -15.23
C THR A 408 22.50 0.19 -15.72
N ASN A 409 22.77 -0.53 -16.83
CA ASN A 409 21.75 -1.17 -17.66
C ASN A 409 21.01 -2.39 -17.07
N LYS A 410 21.37 -2.92 -15.89
CA LYS A 410 20.71 -4.13 -15.34
C LYS A 410 19.89 -3.94 -14.07
N LEU A 411 20.23 -3.00 -13.18
CA LEU A 411 19.57 -2.86 -11.87
C LEU A 411 18.97 -1.47 -11.62
N LYS A 412 18.99 -0.57 -12.61
CA LYS A 412 18.61 0.85 -12.43
C LYS A 412 19.34 1.51 -11.25
N GLN A 413 20.55 1.04 -10.95
CA GLN A 413 21.39 1.63 -9.92
C GLN A 413 22.05 2.88 -10.49
N ILE A 414 21.95 3.96 -9.74
CA ILE A 414 22.55 5.25 -10.07
C ILE A 414 24.03 5.17 -9.70
N LYS A 415 24.89 5.36 -10.71
CA LYS A 415 26.35 5.33 -10.57
C LYS A 415 26.90 6.69 -10.19
N LYS A 416 26.31 7.76 -10.75
CA LYS A 416 26.82 9.13 -10.61
C LYS A 416 25.70 10.14 -10.84
N GLU A 417 25.59 11.10 -9.93
CA GLU A 417 24.77 12.31 -10.10
C GLU A 417 25.67 13.46 -10.56
N ILE A 418 25.21 14.23 -11.55
CA ILE A 418 25.92 15.38 -12.11
C ILE A 418 24.98 16.57 -12.09
N THR A 419 25.38 17.65 -11.42
CA THR A 419 24.66 18.92 -11.49
C THR A 419 24.96 19.63 -12.80
N LEU A 420 23.92 19.92 -13.59
CA LEU A 420 24.01 20.67 -14.83
C LEU A 420 23.70 22.16 -14.60
N PHE A 421 22.78 22.47 -13.68
CA PHE A 421 22.40 23.83 -13.31
C PHE A 421 21.88 23.87 -11.86
N GLY A 422 22.22 24.95 -11.13
CA GLY A 422 21.65 25.27 -9.83
C GLY A 422 22.01 24.27 -8.72
N GLN A 423 21.04 23.98 -7.86
CA GLN A 423 21.16 23.06 -6.73
C GLN A 423 20.64 21.66 -7.07
N ASN A 424 20.97 20.64 -6.28
CA ASN A 424 20.51 19.26 -6.51
C ASN A 424 19.31 18.82 -5.66
N TYR A 425 18.62 19.78 -5.04
CA TYR A 425 17.45 19.54 -4.22
C TYR A 425 16.44 20.66 -4.37
N ILE A 426 15.20 20.42 -3.93
CA ILE A 426 14.17 21.42 -3.67
C ILE A 426 13.60 21.18 -2.28
N TYR A 427 12.83 22.14 -1.78
CA TYR A 427 12.12 22.00 -0.51
C TYR A 427 10.63 21.77 -0.73
N HIS A 428 10.03 21.04 0.20
CA HIS A 428 8.59 20.89 0.34
C HIS A 428 8.19 21.26 1.75
N THR A 429 7.34 22.28 1.89
CA THR A 429 6.79 22.63 3.20
C THR A 429 5.38 22.08 3.31
N TYR A 430 5.15 21.32 4.37
CA TYR A 430 3.85 20.78 4.73
C TYR A 430 3.58 21.06 6.22
N ASN A 431 2.51 21.79 6.51
CA ASN A 431 2.27 22.41 7.82
C ASN A 431 3.52 23.19 8.28
N ASN A 432 4.05 22.83 9.46
CA ASN A 432 5.25 23.44 10.03
C ASN A 432 6.53 22.66 9.71
N TYR A 433 6.45 21.64 8.83
CA TYR A 433 7.57 20.76 8.51
C TYR A 433 8.10 21.02 7.11
N THR A 434 9.40 21.18 6.98
CA THR A 434 10.10 21.35 5.70
C THR A 434 10.92 20.10 5.38
N TYR A 435 10.74 19.58 4.17
CA TYR A 435 11.42 18.40 3.67
C TYR A 435 12.35 18.79 2.53
N LYS A 436 13.61 18.40 2.60
CA LYS A 436 14.56 18.49 1.49
C LYS A 436 14.37 17.29 0.57
N LEU A 437 14.16 17.56 -0.70
CA LEU A 437 13.87 16.57 -1.74
C LEU A 437 14.94 16.62 -2.83
N GLY A 438 15.80 15.61 -2.90
CA GLY A 438 16.75 15.40 -4.00
C GLY A 438 16.10 14.73 -5.21
N ALA A 439 16.87 14.46 -6.28
CA ALA A 439 16.39 13.78 -7.48
C ALA A 439 15.78 12.39 -7.17
N ASN A 440 16.47 11.64 -6.33
CA ASN A 440 16.19 10.23 -6.08
C ASN A 440 15.31 10.00 -4.84
N THR A 441 15.02 11.06 -4.09
CA THR A 441 14.16 11.03 -2.91
C THR A 441 12.71 10.70 -3.28
N PHE A 442 12.12 9.70 -2.63
CA PHE A 442 10.69 9.42 -2.76
C PHE A 442 9.88 10.37 -1.86
N PHE A 443 8.78 10.90 -2.41
CA PHE A 443 7.79 11.67 -1.68
C PHE A 443 6.40 11.43 -2.26
N GLN A 444 5.36 11.60 -1.46
CA GLN A 444 3.99 11.28 -1.86
C GLN A 444 3.52 12.19 -3.01
N PRO A 445 3.03 11.62 -4.13
CA PRO A 445 2.84 12.38 -5.36
C PRO A 445 1.57 13.24 -5.40
N ASN A 446 0.62 13.01 -4.49
CA ASN A 446 -0.65 13.75 -4.42
C ASN A 446 -0.64 14.68 -3.21
N GLN A 447 -0.12 15.90 -3.41
CA GLN A 447 0.04 16.87 -2.34
C GLN A 447 -1.26 17.24 -1.63
N TYR A 448 -2.40 17.21 -2.33
CA TYR A 448 -3.71 17.57 -1.77
C TYR A 448 -4.21 16.56 -0.72
N LEU A 449 -3.74 15.31 -0.77
CA LEU A 449 -4.16 14.26 0.16
C LEU A 449 -3.10 13.91 1.19
N ASN A 450 -1.88 14.41 1.06
CA ASN A 450 -0.84 14.28 2.08
C ASN A 450 -1.31 14.81 3.42
N GLU A 451 -2.04 15.94 3.41
CA GLU A 451 -2.60 16.51 4.64
C GLU A 451 -3.62 15.59 5.29
N CYS A 452 -4.54 15.06 4.48
CA CYS A 452 -5.58 14.15 4.94
C CYS A 452 -4.95 12.91 5.60
N ILE A 453 -3.88 12.34 5.02
CA ILE A 453 -3.20 11.16 5.58
C ILE A 453 -2.70 11.44 7.00
N ILE A 454 -1.99 12.55 7.23
CA ILE A 454 -1.45 12.89 8.55
C ILE A 454 -2.58 13.21 9.53
N GLN A 455 -3.61 13.97 9.11
CA GLN A 455 -4.79 14.24 9.93
C GLN A 455 -5.51 12.96 10.36
N ILE A 456 -5.64 11.96 9.48
CA ILE A 456 -6.23 10.67 9.79
C ILE A 456 -5.41 9.95 10.86
N VAL A 457 -4.08 9.88 10.70
CA VAL A 457 -3.18 9.25 11.67
C VAL A 457 -3.31 9.93 13.04
N PHE A 458 -3.30 11.25 13.10
CA PHE A 458 -3.47 12.01 14.33
C PHE A 458 -4.83 11.76 14.99
N LYS A 459 -5.91 11.77 14.20
CA LYS A 459 -7.27 11.52 14.69
C LYS A 459 -7.41 10.07 15.18
N LEU A 460 -6.77 9.08 14.55
CA LEU A 460 -6.71 7.70 15.06
C LEU A 460 -5.99 7.64 16.41
N ILE A 461 -4.82 8.28 16.54
CA ILE A 461 -4.04 8.35 17.78
C ILE A 461 -4.88 8.98 18.91
N GLN A 462 -5.58 10.08 18.64
CA GLN A 462 -6.44 10.76 19.60
C GLN A 462 -7.67 9.91 19.99
N ASN A 463 -8.39 9.38 19.00
CA ASN A 463 -9.62 8.61 19.23
C ASN A 463 -9.37 7.34 20.06
N TYR A 464 -8.24 6.68 19.83
CA TYR A 464 -7.84 5.46 20.55
C TYR A 464 -6.98 5.77 21.78
N LYS A 465 -6.80 7.06 22.11
CA LYS A 465 -6.02 7.53 23.26
C LYS A 465 -4.63 6.88 23.32
N ILE A 466 -3.97 6.83 22.16
CA ILE A 466 -2.63 6.26 21.98
C ILE A 466 -1.57 7.28 22.47
N SER A 467 -1.76 7.81 23.68
CA SER A 467 -0.88 8.82 24.31
C SER A 467 -0.90 8.73 25.84
N SER A 468 0.24 8.47 26.48
CA SER A 468 0.49 8.84 27.89
C SER A 468 1.98 8.74 28.28
N GLN A 469 2.59 9.87 28.66
CA GLN A 469 3.82 10.12 29.45
C GLN A 469 5.14 9.32 29.26
N THR A 470 5.21 8.21 28.52
CA THR A 470 6.47 7.48 28.25
C THR A 470 6.51 6.80 26.87
N GLN A 471 5.61 7.15 25.95
CA GLN A 471 5.34 6.33 24.78
C GLN A 471 6.29 6.57 23.62
N CYS A 472 6.65 5.46 22.99
CA CYS A 472 7.56 5.39 21.86
C CYS A 472 6.77 4.93 20.63
N VAL A 473 6.94 5.63 19.50
CA VAL A 473 6.39 5.19 18.21
C VAL A 473 7.51 4.72 17.30
N PHE A 474 7.29 3.60 16.62
CA PHE A 474 8.19 3.15 15.57
C PHE A 474 7.57 3.48 14.20
N ASP A 475 8.26 4.26 13.39
CA ASP A 475 7.97 4.43 11.96
C ASP A 475 8.88 3.49 11.16
N LEU A 476 8.33 2.39 10.66
CA LEU A 476 9.07 1.39 9.89
C LEU A 476 8.81 1.59 8.40
N PHE A 477 9.89 1.53 7.61
CA PHE A 477 9.93 2.01 6.22
C PHE A 477 9.68 3.53 6.17
N CYS A 478 10.33 4.27 7.07
CA CYS A 478 10.07 5.68 7.31
C CYS A 478 10.43 6.61 6.14
N GLY A 479 11.24 6.14 5.18
CA GLY A 479 11.76 6.96 4.10
C GLY A 479 12.49 8.19 4.65
N ILE A 480 12.08 9.37 4.21
CA ILE A 480 12.67 10.64 4.67
C ILE A 480 11.94 11.28 5.86
N GLY A 481 11.04 10.54 6.52
CA GLY A 481 10.33 10.97 7.73
C GLY A 481 8.97 11.63 7.50
N PHE A 482 8.24 11.21 6.45
CA PHE A 482 6.90 11.76 6.16
C PHE A 482 5.93 11.62 7.35
N TYR A 483 6.01 10.51 8.09
CA TYR A 483 5.25 10.33 9.34
C TYR A 483 6.09 10.71 10.57
N SER A 484 7.39 10.36 10.58
CA SER A 484 8.30 10.64 11.70
C SER A 484 8.27 12.08 12.21
N LEU A 485 8.35 13.06 11.31
CA LEU A 485 8.47 14.47 11.69
C LEU A 485 7.15 14.97 12.31
N PRO A 486 5.96 14.78 11.70
CA PRO A 486 4.68 15.08 12.37
C PRO A 486 4.51 14.41 13.72
N LEU A 487 4.85 13.12 13.84
CA LEU A 487 4.67 12.35 15.08
C LEU A 487 5.61 12.80 16.21
N SER A 488 6.69 13.50 15.89
CA SER A 488 7.60 14.05 16.90
C SER A 488 6.91 15.05 17.82
N SER A 489 5.81 15.66 17.38
CA SER A 489 4.99 16.55 18.22
C SER A 489 4.07 15.81 19.21
N MET A 490 3.84 14.51 19.00
CA MET A 490 2.89 13.71 19.78
C MET A 490 3.57 12.68 20.70
N PHE A 491 4.80 12.28 20.41
CA PHE A 491 5.52 11.22 21.13
C PHE A 491 6.86 11.69 21.69
N ASN A 492 7.25 11.17 22.85
CA ASN A 492 8.55 11.50 23.47
C ASN A 492 9.73 10.93 22.68
N HIS A 493 9.52 9.81 21.99
CA HIS A 493 10.52 9.16 21.16
C HIS A 493 9.89 8.62 19.88
N VAL A 494 10.47 8.98 18.74
CA VAL A 494 10.10 8.46 17.42
C VAL A 494 11.29 7.70 16.86
N ILE A 495 11.19 6.37 16.79
CA ILE A 495 12.23 5.52 16.22
C ILE A 495 11.89 5.27 14.75
N SER A 496 12.73 5.77 13.85
CA SER A 496 12.46 5.74 12.41
C SER A 496 13.44 4.82 11.73
N VAL A 497 12.94 3.75 11.10
CA VAL A 497 13.76 2.68 10.54
C VAL A 497 13.53 2.55 9.04
N ASP A 498 14.61 2.59 8.26
CA ASP A 498 14.58 2.36 6.82
C ASP A 498 15.78 1.51 6.39
N TYR A 499 15.61 0.71 5.34
CA TYR A 499 16.66 -0.13 4.78
C TYR A 499 17.57 0.64 3.81
N SER A 500 17.17 1.83 3.36
CA SER A 500 17.97 2.68 2.49
C SER A 500 18.77 3.68 3.32
N ILE A 501 20.10 3.54 3.29
CA ILE A 501 21.00 4.51 3.93
C ILE A 501 20.79 5.94 3.39
N GLU A 502 20.43 6.08 2.11
CA GLU A 502 20.14 7.37 1.50
C GLU A 502 18.88 8.01 2.10
N ASN A 503 17.83 7.22 2.34
CA ASN A 503 16.63 7.72 3.02
C ASN A 503 16.95 8.19 4.44
N ILE A 504 17.78 7.41 5.17
CA ILE A 504 18.21 7.75 6.52
C ILE A 504 19.02 9.04 6.57
N LYS A 505 19.98 9.23 5.66
CA LYS A 505 20.72 10.50 5.56
C LYS A 505 19.80 11.69 5.27
N ASN A 506 18.86 11.52 4.34
CA ASN A 506 17.87 12.56 4.03
C ASN A 506 16.94 12.84 5.24
N LEU A 507 16.57 11.82 6.01
CA LEU A 507 15.82 11.98 7.25
C LEU A 507 16.63 12.74 8.30
N GLU A 508 17.91 12.42 8.51
CA GLU A 508 18.79 13.16 9.43
C GLU A 508 18.89 14.65 9.06
N GLU A 509 19.01 14.96 7.77
CA GLU A 509 18.96 16.34 7.29
C GLU A 509 17.61 17.00 7.57
N ASN A 510 16.49 16.31 7.31
CA ASN A 510 15.16 16.85 7.60
C ASN A 510 14.92 17.05 9.09
N ILE A 511 15.45 16.18 9.97
CA ILE A 511 15.37 16.34 11.42
C ILE A 511 16.07 17.64 11.84
N LYS A 512 17.28 17.88 11.32
CA LYS A 512 18.04 19.11 11.56
C LYS A 512 17.31 20.34 11.02
N LEU A 513 16.78 20.27 9.80
CA LEU A 513 16.04 21.37 9.17
C LEU A 513 14.80 21.80 9.96
N ASN A 514 14.19 20.88 10.70
CA ASN A 514 12.99 21.14 11.49
C ASN A 514 13.27 21.32 12.99
N ASN A 515 14.54 21.35 13.40
CA ASN A 515 14.94 21.47 14.81
C ASN A 515 14.30 20.41 15.73
N ILE A 516 14.17 19.17 15.25
CA ILE A 516 13.55 18.07 15.99
C ILE A 516 14.62 17.29 16.76
N GLN A 517 14.39 17.03 18.04
CA GLN A 517 15.38 16.38 18.92
C GLN A 517 15.03 14.93 19.29
N ASN A 518 13.75 14.55 19.14
CA ASN A 518 13.20 13.29 19.63
C ASN A 518 12.92 12.24 18.53
N VAL A 519 13.39 12.49 17.30
CA VAL A 519 13.36 11.50 16.21
C VAL A 519 14.74 10.86 16.09
N LYS A 520 14.77 9.53 16.13
CA LYS A 520 15.99 8.73 16.03
C LYS A 520 15.97 7.89 14.75
N PRO A 521 16.75 8.26 13.73
CA PRO A 521 16.90 7.48 12.51
C PRO A 521 17.78 6.24 12.75
N ILE A 522 17.42 5.11 12.15
CA ILE A 522 18.15 3.84 12.23
C ILE A 522 18.18 3.19 10.85
N HIS A 523 19.39 2.93 10.34
CA HIS A 523 19.58 2.17 9.10
C HIS A 523 19.65 0.67 9.38
N ILE A 524 18.57 -0.05 9.07
CA ILE A 524 18.45 -1.51 9.27
C ILE A 524 17.66 -2.10 8.11
N ASN A 525 18.13 -3.23 7.59
CA ASN A 525 17.37 -3.97 6.59
C ASN A 525 16.22 -4.73 7.25
N LEU A 526 15.01 -4.15 7.18
CA LEU A 526 13.79 -4.74 7.73
C LEU A 526 13.36 -6.07 7.08
N PHE A 527 13.99 -6.46 5.96
CA PHE A 527 13.78 -7.76 5.32
C PHE A 527 14.77 -8.84 5.82
N ASN A 528 15.81 -8.47 6.58
CA ASN A 528 16.82 -9.40 7.06
C ASN A 528 16.59 -9.76 8.53
N HIS A 529 16.55 -11.06 8.81
CA HIS A 529 16.31 -11.58 10.17
C HIS A 529 17.36 -11.15 11.20
N ASN A 530 18.64 -11.20 10.84
CA ASN A 530 19.73 -10.90 11.75
C ASN A 530 19.77 -9.42 12.08
N ASP A 531 19.39 -8.55 11.13
CA ASP A 531 19.33 -7.11 11.36
C ASP A 531 18.18 -6.75 12.32
N LEU A 532 17.04 -7.45 12.25
CA LEU A 532 15.95 -7.29 13.23
C LEU A 532 16.38 -7.66 14.66
N LYS A 533 17.30 -8.63 14.84
CA LYS A 533 17.85 -8.98 16.16
C LYS A 533 18.64 -7.84 16.79
N GLN A 534 19.21 -6.93 15.98
CA GLN A 534 19.93 -5.77 16.52
C GLN A 534 18.99 -4.83 17.27
N ILE A 535 17.79 -4.56 16.72
CA ILE A 535 16.75 -3.80 17.43
C ILE A 535 16.37 -4.50 18.74
N ASN A 536 16.25 -5.83 18.72
CA ASN A 536 15.94 -6.60 19.91
C ASN A 536 17.00 -6.41 21.02
N LEU A 537 18.29 -6.37 20.68
CA LEU A 537 19.37 -6.15 21.65
C LEU A 537 19.30 -4.76 22.30
N HIS A 538 18.96 -3.72 21.54
CA HIS A 538 18.80 -2.38 22.10
C HIS A 538 17.57 -2.25 23.00
N ILE A 539 16.47 -2.93 22.65
CA ILE A 539 15.28 -3.02 23.52
C ILE A 539 15.61 -3.82 24.79
N ARG A 540 16.40 -4.90 24.70
CA ARG A 540 16.87 -5.64 25.89
C ARG A 540 17.67 -4.75 26.83
N ARG A 541 18.61 -3.98 26.30
CA ARG A 541 19.40 -3.01 27.08
C ARG A 541 18.50 -1.99 27.78
N TYR A 542 17.43 -1.52 27.13
CA TYR A 542 16.44 -0.63 27.73
C TYR A 542 15.80 -1.22 28.98
N ILE A 543 15.32 -2.45 28.85
CA ILE A 543 14.65 -3.15 29.95
C ILE A 543 15.62 -3.35 31.12
N VAL A 544 16.85 -3.79 30.84
CA VAL A 544 17.89 -3.98 31.86
C VAL A 544 18.21 -2.67 32.59
N ASN A 545 18.32 -1.55 31.87
CA ASN A 545 18.60 -0.24 32.48
C ASN A 545 17.45 0.27 33.35
N ILE A 546 16.19 0.04 32.96
CA ILE A 546 15.01 0.38 33.78
C ILE A 546 15.05 -0.36 35.13
N ILE A 547 15.38 -1.65 35.09
CA ILE A 547 15.48 -2.49 36.30
C ILE A 547 16.62 -2.01 37.19
N LYS A 548 17.81 -1.78 36.61
CA LYS A 548 18.97 -1.25 37.34
C LYS A 548 18.66 0.10 38.01
N ASN A 549 17.91 0.97 37.33
CA ASN A 549 17.54 2.29 37.83
C ASN A 549 16.30 2.29 38.75
N LYS A 550 15.76 1.12 39.13
CA LYS A 550 14.64 0.98 40.08
C LYS A 550 13.37 1.75 39.65
N ASN A 551 13.11 1.90 38.35
CA ASN A 551 11.90 2.55 37.85
C ASN A 551 10.73 1.54 37.81
N TYR A 552 10.13 1.32 38.98
CA TYR A 552 9.14 0.25 39.22
C TYR A 552 7.82 0.43 38.46
N THR A 553 7.37 1.66 38.23
CA THR A 553 6.12 1.95 37.50
C THR A 553 6.24 1.51 36.04
N LEU A 554 7.34 1.88 35.38
CA LEU A 554 7.59 1.51 33.99
C LEU A 554 7.87 0.00 33.84
N TYR A 555 8.54 -0.59 34.83
CA TYR A 555 8.77 -2.02 34.89
C TYR A 555 7.47 -2.84 34.91
N ASN A 556 6.47 -2.46 35.70
CA ASN A 556 5.18 -3.17 35.73
C ASN A 556 4.47 -3.16 34.36
N ASN A 557 4.50 -2.02 33.66
CA ASN A 557 3.96 -1.92 32.30
C ASN A 557 4.67 -2.85 31.31
N ILE A 558 6.01 -2.91 31.39
CA ILE A 558 6.82 -3.81 30.56
C ILE A 558 6.53 -5.28 30.90
N LYS A 559 6.37 -5.60 32.19
CA LYS A 559 5.99 -6.94 32.65
C LYS A 559 4.67 -7.39 32.04
N THR A 560 3.63 -6.56 32.09
CA THR A 560 2.35 -6.86 31.43
C THR A 560 2.51 -7.09 29.93
N LYS A 561 3.33 -6.30 29.22
CA LYS A 561 3.63 -6.51 27.79
C LYS A 561 4.36 -7.84 27.54
N ILE A 562 5.30 -8.22 28.42
CA ILE A 562 6.02 -9.50 28.34
C ILE A 562 5.06 -10.66 28.55
N ASP A 563 4.20 -10.59 29.56
CA ASP A 563 3.22 -11.63 29.89
C ASP A 563 2.18 -11.81 28.77
N ALA A 564 1.87 -10.73 28.03
CA ALA A 564 0.98 -10.72 26.87
C ALA A 564 1.55 -11.35 25.59
N GLN A 565 2.77 -11.90 25.61
CA GLN A 565 3.33 -12.63 24.46
C GLN A 565 2.53 -13.87 24.06
N TYR A 566 1.67 -14.40 24.95
CA TYR A 566 1.07 -15.71 24.77
C TYR A 566 -0.44 -15.66 24.54
N VAL A 567 -0.87 -15.95 23.30
CA VAL A 567 -2.21 -16.47 22.95
C VAL A 567 -2.08 -17.41 21.72
N SER A 568 -2.62 -18.64 21.80
CA SER A 568 -2.63 -19.71 20.76
C SER A 568 -3.81 -19.60 19.77
N ILE A 569 -3.86 -20.28 18.59
CA ILE A 569 -4.33 -21.67 18.35
C ILE A 569 -4.10 -22.14 16.89
N ASP A 570 -3.60 -23.38 16.71
CA ASP A 570 -3.66 -24.38 15.60
C ASP A 570 -2.36 -25.19 15.53
N SER A 571 -2.37 -26.44 15.05
CA SER A 571 -1.27 -27.44 15.14
C SER A 571 0.08 -27.02 14.51
N GLU A 572 0.11 -25.97 13.68
CA GLU A 572 1.35 -25.32 13.24
C GLU A 572 2.05 -24.49 14.34
N ASN A 573 1.43 -24.31 15.52
CA ASN A 573 1.81 -23.26 16.46
C ASN A 573 2.83 -23.63 17.55
N GLU A 574 3.20 -24.90 17.76
CA GLU A 574 4.37 -25.20 18.60
C GLU A 574 5.66 -24.66 17.95
N PHE A 575 5.73 -24.75 16.61
CA PHE A 575 6.74 -24.08 15.81
C PHE A 575 6.63 -22.55 15.91
N MET A 576 5.42 -21.99 15.90
CA MET A 576 5.21 -20.54 16.02
C MET A 576 5.58 -19.98 17.38
N GLU A 577 5.33 -20.70 18.47
CA GLU A 577 5.75 -20.29 19.81
C GLU A 577 7.28 -20.32 19.92
N ASN A 578 7.93 -21.36 19.39
CA ASN A 578 9.39 -21.44 19.30
C ASN A 578 10.00 -20.34 18.39
N LEU A 579 9.31 -19.96 17.31
CA LEU A 579 9.71 -18.86 16.42
C LEU A 579 9.47 -17.47 16.99
N GLN A 580 8.37 -17.26 17.71
CA GLN A 580 8.13 -15.98 18.40
C GLN A 580 9.15 -15.82 19.52
N LYS A 581 9.49 -16.91 20.23
CA LYS A 581 10.56 -16.90 21.22
C LYS A 581 11.92 -16.55 20.59
N SER A 582 12.29 -17.11 19.44
CA SER A 582 13.58 -16.75 18.81
C SER A 582 13.65 -15.32 18.24
N ASN A 583 12.50 -14.66 18.06
CA ASN A 583 12.39 -13.36 17.38
C ASN A 583 12.04 -12.18 18.29
N SER A 584 11.83 -12.43 19.58
CA SER A 584 11.44 -11.40 20.53
C SER A 584 12.65 -10.85 21.32
N PRO A 585 12.66 -9.54 21.67
CA PRO A 585 13.61 -9.01 22.64
C PRO A 585 13.48 -9.66 24.04
N TYR A 586 12.42 -10.38 24.37
CA TYR A 586 12.17 -10.80 25.76
C TYR A 586 12.74 -12.17 26.16
N THR A 587 13.12 -12.99 25.19
CA THR A 587 13.34 -14.45 25.38
C THR A 587 14.67 -14.87 25.94
N SER A 588 15.60 -13.94 26.09
CA SER A 588 16.90 -14.17 26.71
C SER A 588 17.29 -13.03 27.65
N LEU A 589 16.30 -12.46 28.35
CA LEU A 589 16.59 -11.54 29.46
C LEU A 589 17.41 -12.29 30.53
N PRO A 590 18.43 -11.67 31.16
CA PRO A 590 19.29 -12.34 32.13
C PRO A 590 18.47 -13.01 33.25
N ASN A 591 18.90 -14.18 33.75
CA ASN A 591 18.23 -14.87 34.86
C ASN A 591 18.04 -13.98 36.09
N VAL A 592 18.96 -13.05 36.35
CA VAL A 592 18.82 -12.04 37.43
C VAL A 592 17.57 -11.18 37.23
N VAL A 593 17.26 -10.78 35.99
CA VAL A 593 16.02 -10.04 35.66
C VAL A 593 14.79 -10.90 35.95
N TYR A 594 14.82 -12.18 35.58
CA TYR A 594 13.75 -13.13 35.91
C TYR A 594 13.64 -13.40 37.41
N GLN A 595 14.75 -13.55 38.13
CA GLN A 595 14.78 -13.73 39.59
C GLN A 595 14.24 -12.49 40.30
N THR A 596 14.62 -11.27 39.88
CA THR A 596 14.03 -10.02 40.40
C THR A 596 12.53 -9.93 40.07
N LEU A 597 12.09 -10.40 38.89
CA LEU A 597 10.67 -10.52 38.51
C LEU A 597 9.88 -11.51 39.37
N ILE A 598 10.53 -12.59 39.83
CA ILE A 598 9.95 -13.66 40.65
C ILE A 598 9.95 -13.26 42.15
N GLU A 599 11.06 -12.74 42.68
CA GLU A 599 11.18 -12.21 44.04
C GLU A 599 10.24 -11.04 44.33
N TRP A 600 9.90 -10.26 43.29
CA TRP A 600 8.87 -9.24 43.42
C TRP A 600 7.47 -9.85 43.64
N LYS A 601 7.16 -10.97 42.97
CA LYS A 601 5.88 -11.67 43.12
C LYS A 601 5.73 -12.19 44.54
N SER A 602 6.80 -12.72 45.15
CA SER A 602 6.78 -13.12 46.56
C SER A 602 6.66 -11.91 47.51
N LYS A 603 7.27 -10.76 47.19
CA LYS A 603 7.11 -9.52 47.99
C LYS A 603 5.73 -8.87 47.88
N GLU A 604 5.03 -8.95 46.74
CA GLU A 604 3.64 -8.47 46.60
C GLU A 604 2.63 -9.42 47.22
N LEU A 605 2.81 -10.75 47.07
CA LEU A 605 2.00 -11.75 47.78
C LEU A 605 2.16 -11.62 49.29
N ASN A 606 3.36 -11.26 49.78
CA ASN A 606 3.61 -10.97 51.19
C ASN A 606 3.12 -9.59 51.65
N LYS A 607 2.71 -8.70 50.75
CA LYS A 607 2.10 -7.40 51.10
C LYS A 607 0.58 -7.46 51.27
N ASN A 608 -0.07 -8.51 50.77
CA ASN A 608 -1.50 -8.75 51.01
C ASN A 608 -1.79 -9.54 52.31
N THR A 609 -0.79 -9.70 53.18
CA THR A 609 -0.93 -10.22 54.56
C THR A 609 -0.42 -9.25 55.63
N ALA A 610 -0.47 -7.95 55.36
CA ALA A 610 -0.30 -6.92 56.37
C ALA A 610 -1.45 -5.90 56.28
N ASN A 611 -2.64 -6.35 56.68
CA ASN A 611 -3.63 -5.44 57.25
C ASN A 611 -3.04 -4.91 58.55
N ASP A 612 -2.49 -3.70 58.51
CA ASP A 612 -2.85 -2.60 59.42
C ASP A 612 -1.95 -1.39 59.14
N ILE A 613 -2.50 -0.19 59.38
CA ILE A 613 -1.89 1.14 59.18
C ILE A 613 -2.07 1.73 57.76
N GLY A 614 -3.32 1.77 57.31
CA GLY A 614 -3.77 2.57 56.16
C GLY A 614 -4.79 3.64 56.56
N LYS A 615 -4.45 4.55 57.50
CA LYS A 615 -5.35 5.68 57.85
C LYS A 615 -4.71 7.06 58.04
N ASN A 616 -3.41 7.28 57.82
CA ASN A 616 -2.79 8.61 58.09
C ASN A 616 -2.02 9.28 56.94
N PHE A 617 -2.12 8.82 55.68
CA PHE A 617 -1.29 9.38 54.59
C PHE A 617 -1.93 10.50 53.73
N TYR A 618 -3.12 11.00 54.09
CA TYR A 618 -3.80 12.07 53.33
C TYR A 618 -3.73 13.48 53.96
N LYS A 619 -2.83 13.74 54.92
CA LYS A 619 -2.76 15.05 55.59
C LYS A 619 -1.50 15.91 55.35
N ASN A 620 -0.47 15.40 54.66
CA ASN A 620 0.83 16.11 54.57
C ASN A 620 1.30 16.48 53.15
N LEU A 621 0.45 16.43 52.13
CA LEU A 621 0.82 16.85 50.76
C LEU A 621 0.37 18.27 50.38
N SER A 622 -0.01 19.11 51.35
CA SER A 622 -0.42 20.49 51.11
C SER A 622 0.56 21.55 51.64
N ASN A 623 1.83 21.21 51.95
CA ASN A 623 2.84 22.18 52.36
C ASN A 623 4.26 21.74 51.95
N ALA A 624 4.64 21.96 50.70
CA ALA A 624 6.05 22.09 50.27
C ALA A 624 6.13 22.69 48.86
N THR A 625 5.73 23.97 48.74
CA THR A 625 6.17 24.83 47.64
C THR A 625 7.60 25.31 47.89
N SER A 626 8.35 25.41 46.78
CA SER A 626 9.51 26.29 46.58
C SER A 626 10.68 26.19 47.56
N GLN A 627 11.75 25.50 47.15
CA GLN A 627 13.14 26.00 47.13
C GLN A 627 14.09 24.89 46.66
N ASN A 628 15.21 25.29 46.04
CA ASN A 628 16.34 24.49 45.52
C ASN A 628 16.26 23.99 44.07
N LEU A 629 16.28 24.96 43.14
CA LEU A 629 16.91 24.83 41.82
C LEU A 629 18.00 25.89 41.71
N LYS A 630 19.26 25.57 42.07
CA LYS A 630 20.45 26.29 41.62
C LYS A 630 21.66 25.35 41.65
N GLY A 631 22.30 25.19 40.49
CA GLY A 631 23.71 24.80 40.42
C GLY A 631 24.04 23.51 39.67
N ILE A 632 23.81 23.45 38.36
CA ILE A 632 24.73 22.78 37.42
C ILE A 632 24.77 23.63 36.14
N ASN A 633 25.93 24.23 35.85
CA ASN A 633 26.18 25.08 34.68
C ASN A 633 26.36 24.22 33.41
N PRO A 634 25.86 24.62 32.22
CA PRO A 634 25.91 23.79 31.00
C PRO A 634 27.15 24.01 30.10
N ASP A 635 28.12 24.83 30.50
CA ASP A 635 29.22 25.24 29.60
C ASP A 635 30.58 24.76 30.10
N ALA A 636 30.99 23.55 29.69
CA ALA A 636 32.40 23.15 29.57
C ALA A 636 32.51 21.81 28.83
N LEU A 637 32.53 21.85 27.49
CA LEU A 637 33.25 20.86 26.68
C LEU A 637 33.55 21.50 25.33
N SER A 638 34.78 22.01 25.26
CA SER A 638 35.39 22.65 24.11
C SER A 638 35.49 21.72 22.89
N SER A 639 35.22 22.32 21.74
CA SER A 639 35.64 21.84 20.43
C SER A 639 37.17 21.65 20.38
N ASN A 640 37.61 20.40 20.25
CA ASN A 640 38.76 19.92 19.49
C ASN A 640 39.20 18.56 20.03
N GLU A 641 38.84 17.50 19.30
CA GLU A 641 39.67 16.28 19.10
C GLU A 641 38.83 15.27 18.31
N ILE A 642 38.87 15.41 16.98
CA ILE A 642 38.48 14.35 16.05
C ILE A 642 39.75 13.57 15.74
N SER A 643 39.93 12.43 16.38
CA SER A 643 40.82 11.39 15.86
C SER A 643 40.41 10.02 16.38
N ASN A 644 40.05 9.13 15.45
CA ASN A 644 40.04 7.67 15.54
C ASN A 644 39.66 7.07 16.90
N GLY A 645 38.39 6.71 17.10
CA GLY A 645 37.97 5.99 18.30
C GLY A 645 36.60 5.36 18.19
N ASN A 646 36.54 4.09 18.58
CA ASN A 646 35.34 3.28 18.77
C ASN A 646 34.18 4.07 19.41
N ILE A 647 33.02 4.05 18.76
CA ILE A 647 31.74 4.47 19.36
C ILE A 647 31.53 3.59 20.60
N SER A 648 31.63 4.18 21.79
CA SER A 648 31.39 3.47 23.05
C SER A 648 29.93 3.01 23.09
N SER A 649 29.75 1.74 23.44
CA SER A 649 28.48 1.00 23.31
C SER A 649 27.49 1.24 24.47
N ASN A 650 27.63 2.35 25.21
CA ASN A 650 26.92 2.56 26.48
C ASN A 650 25.67 3.48 26.45
N ASP A 651 25.41 4.27 25.40
CA ASP A 651 24.30 5.25 25.48
C ASP A 651 23.13 5.02 24.52
N PHE A 652 23.21 4.06 23.58
CA PHE A 652 22.13 3.83 22.62
C PHE A 652 21.15 2.75 23.09
N VAL A 653 19.98 3.21 23.53
CA VAL A 653 18.90 2.38 24.02
C VAL A 653 17.60 2.70 23.27
N ILE A 654 16.81 1.68 22.90
CA ILE A 654 15.53 1.81 22.17
C ILE A 654 14.38 1.42 23.11
N SER A 655 13.42 2.31 23.31
CA SER A 655 12.21 2.02 24.11
C SER A 655 11.25 1.07 23.36
N ILE A 656 10.41 0.35 24.11
CA ILE A 656 9.40 -0.56 23.55
C ILE A 656 8.28 0.27 22.90
N PRO A 657 7.85 -0.05 21.67
CA PRO A 657 6.81 0.72 21.01
C PRO A 657 5.43 0.50 21.64
N ASP A 658 4.62 1.55 21.65
CA ASP A 658 3.18 1.49 21.92
C ASP A 658 2.37 1.47 20.61
N LEU A 659 2.90 2.18 19.62
CA LEU A 659 2.39 2.26 18.26
C LEU A 659 3.52 1.90 17.28
N ILE A 660 3.19 1.08 16.30
CA ILE A 660 4.01 0.90 15.10
C ILE A 660 3.24 1.43 13.89
N ILE A 661 3.87 2.31 13.14
CA ILE A 661 3.43 2.68 11.79
C ILE A 661 4.25 1.88 10.79
N ILE A 662 3.57 1.28 9.81
CA ILE A 662 4.22 0.58 8.70
C ILE A 662 3.69 1.11 7.38
N ASN A 663 4.61 1.50 6.50
CA ASN A 663 4.33 1.88 5.10
C ASN A 663 5.24 1.10 4.13
N PRO A 664 5.03 -0.23 4.00
CA PRO A 664 5.95 -1.09 3.26
C PRO A 664 5.87 -0.90 1.74
N PRO A 665 6.86 -1.41 0.99
CA PRO A 665 6.79 -1.48 -0.47
C PRO A 665 5.55 -2.28 -0.96
N ARG A 666 5.23 -2.16 -2.26
CA ARG A 666 4.05 -2.82 -2.89
C ARG A 666 3.94 -4.33 -2.70
N LYS A 667 5.03 -5.04 -2.37
CA LYS A 667 4.99 -6.48 -2.06
C LYS A 667 4.37 -6.77 -0.68
N GLY A 668 4.23 -5.76 0.17
CA GLY A 668 3.85 -5.86 1.56
C GLY A 668 5.02 -6.31 2.45
N CYS A 669 4.68 -6.76 3.65
CA CYS A 669 5.58 -7.31 4.63
C CYS A 669 5.75 -8.83 4.43
N GLU A 670 6.89 -9.37 4.83
CA GLU A 670 7.08 -10.83 4.90
C GLU A 670 6.55 -11.41 6.21
N LYS A 671 6.23 -12.72 6.23
CA LYS A 671 5.73 -13.41 7.44
C LYS A 671 6.66 -13.24 8.63
N LEU A 672 7.97 -13.36 8.40
CA LEU A 672 9.00 -13.23 9.44
C LEU A 672 9.00 -11.85 10.09
N PHE A 673 8.96 -10.79 9.29
CA PHE A 673 8.87 -9.41 9.76
C PHE A 673 7.62 -9.17 10.61
N ARG A 674 6.46 -9.70 10.21
CA ARG A 674 5.21 -9.59 11.00
C ARG A 674 5.28 -10.34 12.33
N ARG A 675 5.94 -11.50 12.36
CA ARG A 675 6.22 -12.23 13.60
C ARG A 675 7.15 -11.44 14.52
N TRP A 676 8.16 -10.78 13.96
CA TRP A 676 9.03 -9.88 14.70
C TRP A 676 8.27 -8.69 15.29
N ILE A 677 7.44 -8.00 14.51
CA ILE A 677 6.52 -6.95 15.00
C ILE A 677 5.70 -7.46 16.18
N ARG A 678 5.08 -8.65 16.06
CA ARG A 678 4.33 -9.27 17.16
C ARG A 678 5.22 -9.51 18.40
N GLY A 679 6.47 -9.92 18.20
CA GLY A 679 7.45 -10.14 19.26
C GLY A 679 7.84 -8.86 20.02
N LEU A 680 7.68 -7.68 19.41
CA LEU A 680 7.82 -6.37 20.09
C LEU A 680 6.61 -6.01 20.97
N CYS A 681 5.50 -6.73 20.85
CA CYS A 681 4.26 -6.53 21.59
C CYS A 681 3.71 -5.08 21.56
N PRO A 682 3.67 -4.40 20.40
CA PRO A 682 3.01 -3.11 20.33
C PRO A 682 1.50 -3.27 20.51
N ARG A 683 0.88 -2.31 21.20
CA ARG A 683 -0.58 -2.35 21.38
C ARG A 683 -1.29 -2.02 20.08
N PHE A 684 -0.78 -1.05 19.33
CA PHE A 684 -1.40 -0.60 18.09
C PHE A 684 -0.46 -0.72 16.90
N ILE A 685 -1.03 -1.06 15.74
CA ILE A 685 -0.35 -0.97 14.45
C ILE A 685 -1.22 -0.12 13.51
N ILE A 686 -0.64 0.92 12.93
CA ILE A 686 -1.23 1.62 11.79
C ILE A 686 -0.51 1.14 10.54
N TYR A 687 -1.22 0.34 9.72
CA TYR A 687 -0.71 -0.16 8.45
C TYR A 687 -1.21 0.74 7.33
N ILE A 688 -0.31 1.39 6.61
CA ILE A 688 -0.58 2.24 5.45
C ILE A 688 -0.06 1.55 4.17
N SER A 689 -0.87 1.46 3.12
CA SER A 689 -0.41 0.91 1.83
C SER A 689 -1.23 1.33 0.63
N CYS A 690 -0.54 1.56 -0.50
CA CYS A 690 -1.14 1.72 -1.83
C CYS A 690 -1.49 0.39 -2.53
N ASN A 691 -1.17 -0.76 -1.91
CA ASN A 691 -1.54 -2.09 -2.39
C ASN A 691 -2.40 -2.84 -1.37
N VAL A 692 -3.70 -2.63 -1.50
CA VAL A 692 -4.74 -3.16 -0.61
C VAL A 692 -4.74 -4.70 -0.54
N ASN A 693 -4.41 -5.40 -1.64
CA ASN A 693 -4.39 -6.86 -1.64
C ASN A 693 -3.25 -7.42 -0.79
N SER A 694 -2.01 -6.92 -0.96
CA SER A 694 -0.89 -7.35 -0.10
C SER A 694 -1.09 -6.93 1.36
N GLN A 695 -1.68 -5.76 1.59
CA GLN A 695 -1.98 -5.28 2.93
C GLN A 695 -3.00 -6.15 3.66
N LEU A 696 -4.14 -6.49 3.03
CA LEU A 696 -5.15 -7.34 3.68
C LEU A 696 -4.66 -8.78 3.88
N ARG A 697 -3.81 -9.30 2.97
CA ARG A 697 -3.08 -10.56 3.19
C ARG A 697 -2.24 -10.52 4.47
N ASP A 698 -1.51 -9.42 4.67
CA ASP A 698 -0.62 -9.25 5.80
C ASP A 698 -1.39 -9.02 7.11
N ILE A 699 -2.47 -8.23 7.07
CA ILE A 699 -3.39 -8.00 8.17
C ILE A 699 -4.05 -9.30 8.60
N ASN A 700 -4.51 -10.15 7.68
CA ASN A 700 -5.05 -11.47 8.00
C ASN A 700 -4.04 -12.32 8.80
N HIS A 701 -2.74 -12.24 8.47
CA HIS A 701 -1.71 -12.90 9.28
C HIS A 701 -1.51 -12.22 10.65
N LEU A 702 -1.57 -10.90 10.75
CA LEU A 702 -1.52 -10.20 12.05
C LEU A 702 -2.73 -10.55 12.94
N ILE A 703 -3.91 -10.74 12.36
CA ILE A 703 -5.11 -11.17 13.10
C ILE A 703 -4.90 -12.56 13.72
N ARG A 704 -4.30 -13.49 12.96
CA ARG A 704 -3.89 -14.81 13.49
C ARG A 704 -2.85 -14.71 14.60
N LEU A 705 -2.06 -13.63 14.64
CA LEU A 705 -1.09 -13.34 15.70
C LEU A 705 -1.71 -12.61 16.92
N GLY A 706 -3.03 -12.41 16.96
CA GLY A 706 -3.75 -11.85 18.11
C GLY A 706 -4.19 -10.39 17.96
N TYR A 707 -3.99 -9.77 16.79
CA TYR A 707 -4.51 -8.43 16.53
C TYR A 707 -5.98 -8.47 16.11
N ILE A 708 -6.70 -7.39 16.38
CA ILE A 708 -8.04 -7.11 15.86
C ILE A 708 -7.93 -5.94 14.91
N LEU A 709 -8.48 -6.08 13.71
CA LEU A 709 -8.63 -4.97 12.78
C LEU A 709 -9.82 -4.10 13.23
N LYS A 710 -9.54 -2.85 13.60
CA LYS A 710 -10.54 -1.93 14.15
C LYS A 710 -11.17 -1.08 13.06
N GLU A 711 -10.33 -0.46 12.23
CA GLU A 711 -10.74 0.53 11.24
C GLU A 711 -9.98 0.41 9.94
N ILE A 712 -10.67 0.71 8.83
CA ILE A 712 -10.14 0.77 7.47
C ILE A 712 -10.59 2.08 6.83
N ILE A 713 -9.63 2.90 6.40
CA ILE A 713 -9.87 4.25 5.87
C ILE A 713 -9.23 4.33 4.47
N PRO A 714 -10.04 4.22 3.40
CA PRO A 714 -9.56 4.35 2.02
C PRO A 714 -9.39 5.81 1.59
N ILE A 715 -8.32 6.09 0.83
CA ILE A 715 -7.99 7.42 0.32
C ILE A 715 -7.55 7.30 -1.14
N ASP A 716 -8.18 8.05 -2.03
CA ASP A 716 -7.89 8.03 -3.45
C ASP A 716 -6.68 8.91 -3.80
N THR A 717 -5.48 8.45 -3.42
CA THR A 717 -4.20 9.13 -3.75
C THR A 717 -3.83 9.05 -5.23
N PHE A 718 -4.48 8.19 -6.01
CA PHE A 718 -4.22 8.01 -7.44
C PHE A 718 -5.51 7.99 -8.30
N PRO A 719 -6.27 9.10 -8.36
CA PRO A 719 -7.45 9.21 -9.21
C PRO A 719 -7.15 8.87 -10.68
N ARG A 720 -8.15 8.37 -11.41
CA ARG A 720 -8.06 7.88 -12.79
C ARG A 720 -7.18 6.63 -12.98
N THR A 721 -6.75 6.02 -11.88
CA THR A 721 -6.02 4.74 -11.85
C THR A 721 -6.69 3.75 -10.91
N GLN A 722 -6.31 2.48 -11.02
CA GLN A 722 -6.77 1.41 -10.11
C GLN A 722 -6.27 1.54 -8.67
N HIS A 723 -5.22 2.33 -8.43
CA HIS A 723 -4.56 2.39 -7.13
C HIS A 723 -5.28 3.37 -6.20
N PHE A 724 -5.23 3.07 -4.89
CA PHE A 724 -5.65 3.95 -3.81
C PHE A 724 -4.89 3.54 -2.55
N GLU A 725 -4.74 4.48 -1.63
CA GLU A 725 -4.12 4.26 -0.32
C GLU A 725 -5.16 3.74 0.66
N LEU A 726 -4.74 2.89 1.59
CA LEU A 726 -5.58 2.41 2.68
C LEU A 726 -4.82 2.50 3.99
N ILE A 727 -5.43 3.17 4.97
CA ILE A 727 -4.94 3.23 6.35
C ILE A 727 -5.77 2.26 7.18
N ALA A 728 -5.12 1.31 7.84
CA ALA A 728 -5.75 0.32 8.68
C ALA A 728 -5.21 0.39 10.11
N LEU A 729 -6.10 0.48 11.11
CA LEU A 729 -5.74 0.43 12.52
C LEU A 729 -5.98 -0.98 13.07
N LEU A 730 -4.94 -1.59 13.62
CA LEU A 730 -5.01 -2.82 14.37
C LEU A 730 -4.72 -2.55 15.85
N GLU A 731 -5.46 -3.23 16.72
CA GLU A 731 -5.26 -3.22 18.17
C GLU A 731 -5.00 -4.66 18.64
N PHE A 732 -4.00 -4.83 19.51
CA PHE A 732 -3.74 -6.11 20.15
C PHE A 732 -4.79 -6.37 21.24
N ASP A 733 -5.44 -7.54 21.19
CA ASP A 733 -6.44 -7.92 22.20
C ASP A 733 -5.81 -8.77 23.30
N TYR A 734 -5.52 -8.12 24.44
CA TYR A 734 -5.02 -8.79 25.64
C TYR A 734 -6.00 -9.80 26.25
N ASN A 735 -7.29 -9.73 25.92
CA ASN A 735 -8.34 -10.55 26.52
C ASN A 735 -8.70 -11.79 25.71
N LYS A 736 -8.10 -11.99 24.52
CA LYS A 736 -8.31 -13.19 23.72
C LYS A 736 -7.73 -14.39 24.47
N LYS A 737 -8.60 -15.12 25.20
CA LYS A 737 -8.19 -16.26 26.01
C LYS A 737 -7.70 -17.42 25.12
N VAL A 738 -6.58 -18.00 25.53
CA VAL A 738 -6.10 -19.32 25.09
C VAL A 738 -7.22 -20.34 25.29
N ASP A 739 -7.52 -21.14 24.26
CA ASP A 739 -8.43 -22.27 24.40
C ASP A 739 -7.84 -23.30 25.37
N ASN A 740 -8.53 -23.51 26.49
CA ASN A 740 -8.06 -24.29 27.63
C ASN A 740 -7.84 -25.76 27.28
N GLU A 741 -8.56 -26.32 26.31
CA GLU A 741 -8.36 -27.70 25.87
C GLU A 741 -7.05 -27.86 25.10
N LYS A 742 -6.72 -26.87 24.25
CA LYS A 742 -5.49 -26.88 23.44
C LYS A 742 -4.24 -26.58 24.26
N LYS A 743 -4.36 -25.83 25.37
CA LYS A 743 -3.27 -25.64 26.34
C LYS A 743 -2.84 -26.96 27.00
N LYS A 744 -3.79 -27.82 27.37
CA LYS A 744 -3.51 -29.15 27.94
C LYS A 744 -2.80 -30.08 26.95
N ILE A 745 -3.15 -30.01 25.67
CA ILE A 745 -2.51 -30.80 24.61
C ILE A 745 -1.04 -30.38 24.44
N MET A 746 -0.75 -29.07 24.38
CA MET A 746 0.62 -28.57 24.30
C MET A 746 1.46 -28.89 25.55
N GLU A 747 0.85 -28.86 26.74
CA GLU A 747 1.54 -29.27 27.98
C GLU A 747 1.91 -30.76 27.97
N LEU A 748 1.08 -31.61 27.37
CA LEU A 748 1.36 -33.03 27.18
C LEU A 748 2.47 -33.28 26.13
N GLU A 749 2.40 -32.61 24.98
CA GLU A 749 3.41 -32.70 23.91
C GLU A 749 4.80 -32.22 24.37
N LEU A 750 4.85 -31.11 25.12
CA LEU A 750 6.09 -30.60 25.74
C LEU A 750 6.66 -31.57 26.78
N HIS A 751 5.80 -32.35 27.46
CA HIS A 751 6.23 -33.38 28.40
C HIS A 751 6.84 -34.59 27.70
N GLU A 752 6.28 -34.99 26.55
CA GLU A 752 6.82 -36.08 25.72
C GLU A 752 8.16 -35.72 25.07
N ILE A 753 8.31 -34.47 24.61
CA ILE A 753 9.57 -33.99 24.02
C ILE A 753 10.69 -33.90 25.06
N LYS A 754 10.37 -33.55 26.32
CA LYS A 754 11.34 -33.58 27.43
C LYS A 754 11.75 -35.00 27.81
N LYS A 755 10.82 -35.97 27.76
CA LYS A 755 11.12 -37.40 27.98
C LYS A 755 11.97 -38.04 26.89
N LYS A 756 11.97 -37.51 25.66
CA LYS A 756 12.83 -37.99 24.56
C LYS A 756 14.26 -37.42 24.58
N LYS A 757 14.55 -36.46 25.49
CA LYS A 757 15.87 -35.83 25.65
C LYS A 757 16.58 -36.18 26.97
N SER A 758 15.92 -36.91 27.86
CA SER A 758 16.53 -37.63 28.99
C SER A 758 16.80 -39.07 28.58
#